data_AF-A0AAN6VTZ0-F1
#
_entry.id   AF-A0AAN6VTZ0-F1
#
_cell.length_a   1.000
_cell.length_b   1.000
_cell.length_c   1.000
_cell.angle_alpha   90.00
_cell.angle_beta   90.00
_cell.angle_gamma   90.00
#
_symmetry.space_group_name_H-M   'P 1'
#
loop_
_entity.id
_entity.type
_entity.pdbx_description
1 polymer ?
#
loop_
_entity_poly.entity_id
_entity_poly.type
_entity_poly.pdbx_seq_one_letter_code
_entity_poly.pdbx_strand_id
1 'polypeptide(L)'
;MALSTAHVRIARPTNDIDRLLPFYRDGLGFEVLGAFAEHQGFDGVMLGHKSAGYHLEFTRHRTHDAGRAPTQDNLLIFYLPDDSHYASAVAQMEGSGFPAVASFNPYWDRCGKTFEDADGYRVAGVQGIGTSSLKACSSPLFLLPIAAANMAWSRLWRFCLVVVATAAVKSQQTGQHLDWPRWCGKVYQPGYPNFDPGGQTLPPPLVPGAPLLHVQFQPRYSLYLDSEEYGEFVVNAEFSPYHGTPWPNTTSSSKWANRLIFSINLVENDDPLVQTTVPINTTGNIFRFELSRLKPSLAPIKAVLYGAPENGTPTWTATTTLSYLPSKPAGGGSVTRIDNLRGGLYVSISAQTNHTFFTPFFPYGFYASYDNFLAHNSTALIDAYAALGLNAMTPLTTYHDSSFLLDYMSSSSSSSSEPNKTKSNTLPLHFMYSLRDDYQNQSYLETNVLAARNASGLFAYWSADEPDGWQDPFAAPQAAHARIRSDALDPYHPVAVTLNCRDYYFAEYSAAADLLMMDVYPIGINATWSKWGTECNATYGDCGCDGCAGTVWDVAERMGELRRRERWLGRWPKTVVFNQQSFHGEDYWLRDPSEGETWVMALLAVNRGAKGVISWVWPTSGELAAAHGKLAAVLTGADVVGFVVAGEGPRAMRVEVSGTEMEVVDVASWVVGGRMLVSVVNGGYVDIEGVEVLVPNATVIESTPWGSVRWSLEGERLSVPLLPALATSLIILDLRGG
;
A
#
# COMPACT_ATOMS: atom_id res chain seq x y z
N MET A 1 -1.96 -30.31 2.15
CA MET A 1 -3.01 -30.62 3.14
C MET A 1 -4.03 -31.55 2.48
N ALA A 2 -4.56 -32.56 3.17
CA ALA A 2 -5.44 -33.57 2.56
C ALA A 2 -6.87 -33.07 2.26
N LEU A 3 -7.30 -31.94 2.86
CA LEU A 3 -8.67 -31.45 2.76
C LEU A 3 -8.93 -30.49 1.58
N SER A 4 -7.90 -29.90 0.97
CA SER A 4 -8.08 -28.96 -0.16
C SER A 4 -8.49 -29.65 -1.47
N THR A 5 -8.25 -30.95 -1.58
CA THR A 5 -8.76 -31.80 -2.67
C THR A 5 -9.91 -32.70 -2.21
N ALA A 6 -10.42 -32.50 -0.98
CA ALA A 6 -11.48 -33.33 -0.44
C ALA A 6 -12.81 -32.96 -1.09
N HIS A 7 -13.59 -33.99 -1.36
CA HIS A 7 -14.94 -33.85 -1.86
C HIS A 7 -15.89 -33.52 -0.70
N VAL A 8 -16.63 -32.43 -0.79
CA VAL A 8 -17.56 -32.00 0.27
C VAL A 8 -18.90 -32.72 0.12
N ARG A 9 -19.50 -33.18 1.22
CA ARG A 9 -20.87 -33.68 1.22
C ARG A 9 -21.70 -33.01 2.30
N ILE A 10 -22.81 -32.40 1.91
CA ILE A 10 -23.71 -31.70 2.81
C ILE A 10 -24.88 -32.64 3.10
N ALA A 11 -24.92 -33.19 4.31
CA ALA A 11 -26.00 -34.08 4.74
C ALA A 11 -27.14 -33.28 5.39
N ARG A 12 -28.38 -33.55 5.00
CA ARG A 12 -29.61 -32.94 5.56
C ARG A 12 -30.63 -34.03 5.91
N PRO A 13 -31.20 -34.03 7.13
CA PRO A 13 -32.29 -34.93 7.45
C PRO A 13 -33.58 -34.46 6.77
N THR A 14 -34.43 -35.41 6.37
CA THR A 14 -35.77 -35.14 5.81
C THR A 14 -36.77 -36.16 6.31
N ASN A 15 -38.04 -35.77 6.36
CA ASN A 15 -39.14 -36.69 6.63
C ASN A 15 -39.60 -37.43 5.37
N ASP A 16 -39.28 -36.93 4.17
CA ASP A 16 -39.78 -37.45 2.91
C ASP A 16 -38.80 -37.18 1.75
N ILE A 17 -37.94 -38.17 1.49
CA ILE A 17 -36.96 -38.11 0.39
C ILE A 17 -37.66 -37.97 -0.96
N ASP A 18 -38.78 -38.65 -1.18
CA ASP A 18 -39.48 -38.66 -2.47
C ASP A 18 -40.04 -37.27 -2.82
N ARG A 19 -40.39 -36.46 -1.81
CA ARG A 19 -40.82 -35.07 -1.99
C ARG A 19 -39.68 -34.12 -2.35
N LEU A 20 -38.44 -34.40 -1.94
CA LEU A 20 -37.29 -33.57 -2.28
C LEU A 20 -36.74 -33.89 -3.67
N LEU A 21 -36.85 -35.15 -4.13
CA LEU A 21 -36.24 -35.59 -5.38
C LEU A 21 -36.57 -34.71 -6.60
N PRO A 22 -37.83 -34.32 -6.86
CA PRO A 22 -38.16 -33.49 -8.02
C PRO A 22 -37.46 -32.12 -8.00
N PHE A 23 -37.28 -31.51 -6.82
CA PHE A 23 -36.62 -30.20 -6.68
C PHE A 23 -35.15 -30.28 -7.10
N TYR A 24 -34.41 -31.27 -6.58
CA TYR A 24 -32.96 -31.36 -6.80
C TYR A 24 -32.60 -32.07 -8.11
N ARG A 25 -33.34 -33.12 -8.50
CA ARG A 25 -33.08 -33.88 -9.74
C ARG A 25 -33.63 -33.17 -10.97
N ASP A 26 -34.91 -32.79 -10.93
CA ASP A 26 -35.59 -32.26 -12.11
C ASP A 26 -35.46 -30.74 -12.20
N GLY A 27 -35.53 -30.04 -11.06
CA GLY A 27 -35.30 -28.60 -10.97
C GLY A 27 -33.83 -28.21 -11.16
N LEU A 28 -32.94 -28.66 -10.28
CA LEU A 28 -31.51 -28.31 -10.32
C LEU A 28 -30.66 -29.17 -11.26
N GLY A 29 -31.23 -30.24 -11.85
CA GLY A 29 -30.53 -31.09 -12.82
C GLY A 29 -29.54 -32.08 -12.21
N PHE A 30 -29.59 -32.36 -10.90
CA PHE A 30 -28.66 -33.30 -10.26
C PHE A 30 -28.93 -34.75 -10.66
N GLU A 31 -27.88 -35.58 -10.62
CA GLU A 31 -27.99 -37.03 -10.78
C GLU A 31 -28.13 -37.71 -9.41
N VAL A 32 -28.83 -38.85 -9.37
CA VAL A 32 -28.77 -39.77 -8.23
C VAL A 32 -27.46 -40.54 -8.31
N LEU A 33 -26.56 -40.26 -7.37
CA LEU A 33 -25.23 -40.84 -7.32
C LEU A 33 -25.18 -42.12 -6.50
N GLY A 34 -26.11 -42.26 -5.54
CA GLY A 34 -26.26 -43.44 -4.71
C GLY A 34 -27.54 -43.35 -3.88
N ALA A 35 -28.07 -44.51 -3.48
CA ALA A 35 -29.20 -44.61 -2.57
C ALA A 35 -29.07 -45.85 -1.70
N PHE A 36 -29.63 -45.80 -0.50
CA PHE A 36 -29.68 -46.91 0.43
C PHE A 36 -31.00 -46.90 1.20
N ALA A 37 -31.42 -48.08 1.66
CA ALA A 37 -32.62 -48.26 2.46
C ALA A 37 -32.34 -49.20 3.65
N GLU A 38 -33.07 -49.00 4.74
CA GLU A 38 -33.00 -49.82 5.96
C GLU A 38 -31.61 -49.96 6.59
N HIS A 39 -30.74 -48.95 6.40
CA HIS A 39 -29.42 -48.94 7.00
C HIS A 39 -29.50 -48.42 8.43
N GLN A 40 -29.69 -49.34 9.39
CA GLN A 40 -29.82 -49.01 10.82
C GLN A 40 -30.95 -48.01 11.11
N GLY A 41 -32.08 -48.15 10.41
CA GLY A 41 -33.24 -47.27 10.54
C GLY A 41 -33.24 -46.04 9.64
N PHE A 42 -32.18 -45.84 8.84
CA PHE A 42 -32.09 -44.77 7.84
C PHE A 42 -32.34 -45.28 6.41
N ASP A 43 -33.09 -44.49 5.66
CA ASP A 43 -33.11 -44.49 4.21
C ASP A 43 -32.36 -43.23 3.74
N GLY A 44 -31.67 -43.26 2.60
CA GLY A 44 -30.91 -42.10 2.14
C GLY A 44 -30.60 -42.08 0.65
N VAL A 45 -30.38 -40.87 0.13
CA VAL A 45 -30.02 -40.62 -1.27
C VAL A 45 -28.91 -39.58 -1.36
N MET A 46 -27.93 -39.80 -2.23
CA MET A 46 -26.89 -38.83 -2.59
C MET A 46 -27.16 -38.25 -3.98
N LEU A 47 -27.18 -36.93 -4.07
CA LEU A 47 -27.48 -36.17 -5.29
C LEU A 47 -26.33 -35.20 -5.63
N GLY A 48 -26.04 -35.05 -6.92
CA GLY A 48 -25.08 -34.07 -7.42
C GLY A 48 -24.60 -34.40 -8.83
N HIS A 49 -23.47 -33.80 -9.24
CA HIS A 49 -22.77 -34.16 -10.48
C HIS A 49 -21.47 -34.88 -10.17
N LYS A 50 -21.13 -35.91 -10.95
CA LYS A 50 -19.94 -36.75 -10.72
C LYS A 50 -18.62 -35.98 -10.77
N SER A 51 -18.57 -34.89 -11.53
CA SER A 51 -17.42 -34.02 -11.70
C SER A 51 -17.40 -32.82 -10.75
N ALA A 52 -18.46 -32.59 -9.95
CA ALA A 52 -18.50 -31.49 -9.00
C ALA A 52 -17.71 -31.83 -7.73
N GLY A 53 -17.14 -30.81 -7.07
CA GLY A 53 -16.44 -30.96 -5.79
C GLY A 53 -17.36 -31.11 -4.58
N TYR A 54 -18.68 -31.21 -4.78
CA TYR A 54 -19.69 -31.28 -3.73
C TYR A 54 -20.86 -32.21 -4.10
N HIS A 55 -21.48 -32.85 -3.09
CA HIS A 55 -22.75 -33.59 -3.20
C HIS A 55 -23.69 -33.20 -2.05
N LEU A 56 -24.98 -33.43 -2.24
CA LEU A 56 -25.98 -33.42 -1.18
C LEU A 56 -26.33 -34.85 -0.78
N GLU A 57 -26.55 -35.09 0.51
CA GLU A 57 -27.09 -36.35 1.02
C GLU A 57 -28.34 -36.06 1.84
N PHE A 58 -29.45 -36.67 1.46
CA PHE A 58 -30.70 -36.59 2.20
C PHE A 58 -30.95 -37.91 2.90
N THR A 59 -31.18 -37.85 4.20
CA THR A 59 -31.41 -39.04 5.02
C THR A 59 -32.73 -38.94 5.77
N ARG A 60 -33.52 -40.00 5.74
CA ARG A 60 -34.75 -40.14 6.51
C ARG A 60 -34.56 -41.23 7.55
N HIS A 61 -34.77 -40.91 8.82
CA HIS A 61 -34.87 -41.94 9.86
C HIS A 61 -36.34 -42.26 10.13
N ARG A 62 -36.70 -43.54 10.22
CA ARG A 62 -38.11 -43.96 10.25
C ARG A 62 -38.90 -43.50 11.48
N THR A 63 -38.22 -43.15 12.56
CA THR A 63 -38.84 -42.78 13.85
C THR A 63 -38.45 -41.39 14.36
N HIS A 64 -37.63 -40.64 13.61
CA HIS A 64 -37.21 -39.31 14.01
C HIS A 64 -37.79 -38.26 13.07
N ASP A 65 -38.41 -37.23 13.63
CA ASP A 65 -38.91 -36.08 12.89
C ASP A 65 -37.75 -35.12 12.60
N ALA A 66 -37.46 -34.91 11.32
CA ALA A 66 -36.39 -34.02 10.85
C ALA A 66 -36.72 -32.53 11.03
N GLY A 67 -38.00 -32.18 11.22
CA GLY A 67 -38.44 -30.79 11.22
C GLY A 67 -38.31 -30.11 9.85
N ARG A 68 -38.38 -28.76 9.86
CA ARG A 68 -38.18 -27.91 8.67
C ARG A 68 -36.87 -27.15 8.79
N ALA A 69 -36.48 -26.45 7.73
CA ALA A 69 -35.32 -25.55 7.77
C ALA A 69 -35.38 -24.59 8.98
N PRO A 70 -34.29 -24.42 9.76
CA PRO A 70 -34.30 -23.60 10.98
C PRO A 70 -34.67 -22.13 10.74
N THR A 71 -34.25 -21.57 9.61
CA THR A 71 -34.51 -20.19 9.19
C THR A 71 -34.61 -20.09 7.67
N GLN A 72 -35.14 -18.97 7.18
CA GLN A 72 -35.17 -18.64 5.76
C GLN A 72 -33.79 -18.33 5.16
N ASP A 73 -32.73 -18.22 5.98
CA ASP A 73 -31.36 -17.93 5.53
C ASP A 73 -30.47 -19.19 5.46
N ASN A 74 -31.07 -20.37 5.66
CA ASN A 74 -30.40 -21.66 5.46
C ASN A 74 -30.33 -22.01 3.96
N LEU A 75 -29.38 -21.37 3.27
CA LEU A 75 -29.24 -21.38 1.82
C LEU A 75 -28.14 -22.32 1.31
N LEU A 76 -28.36 -22.94 0.14
CA LEU A 76 -27.27 -23.31 -0.77
C LEU A 76 -27.20 -22.26 -1.87
N ILE A 77 -26.01 -21.76 -2.15
CA ILE A 77 -25.81 -20.69 -3.13
C ILE A 77 -24.95 -21.22 -4.26
N PHE A 78 -25.46 -21.12 -5.49
CA PHE A 78 -24.74 -21.48 -6.70
C PHE A 78 -24.45 -20.24 -7.54
N TYR A 79 -23.18 -19.90 -7.67
CA TYR A 79 -22.71 -18.90 -8.63
C TYR A 79 -22.57 -19.58 -9.98
N LEU A 80 -23.38 -19.15 -10.95
CA LEU A 80 -23.32 -19.69 -12.30
C LEU A 80 -22.35 -18.85 -13.12
N PRO A 81 -21.63 -19.40 -14.11
CA PRO A 81 -20.49 -18.71 -14.73
C PRO A 81 -20.87 -17.49 -15.60
N ASP A 82 -22.09 -17.46 -16.14
CA ASP A 82 -22.59 -16.38 -16.98
C ASP A 82 -24.13 -16.33 -17.00
N ASP A 83 -24.67 -15.30 -17.66
CA ASP A 83 -26.11 -15.03 -17.77
C ASP A 83 -26.89 -16.13 -18.48
N SER A 84 -26.27 -16.83 -19.43
CA SER A 84 -26.94 -17.88 -20.20
C SER A 84 -27.16 -19.13 -19.35
N HIS A 85 -26.15 -19.50 -18.56
CA HIS A 85 -26.24 -20.59 -17.59
C HIS A 85 -27.23 -20.24 -16.47
N TYR A 86 -27.21 -18.99 -15.99
CA TYR A 86 -28.16 -18.49 -15.01
C TYR A 86 -29.61 -18.55 -15.52
N ALA A 87 -29.89 -17.99 -16.69
CA ALA A 87 -31.22 -18.00 -17.29
C ALA A 87 -31.72 -19.43 -17.53
N SER A 88 -30.85 -20.33 -18.01
CA SER A 88 -31.19 -21.74 -18.22
C SER A 88 -31.55 -22.45 -16.92
N ALA A 89 -30.77 -22.25 -15.85
CA ALA A 89 -31.04 -22.86 -14.55
C ALA A 89 -32.35 -22.35 -13.93
N VAL A 90 -32.62 -21.04 -14.04
CA VAL A 90 -33.89 -20.45 -13.60
C VAL A 90 -35.07 -21.01 -14.38
N ALA A 91 -34.98 -21.05 -15.71
CA ALA A 91 -36.04 -21.56 -16.57
C ALA A 91 -36.32 -23.05 -16.29
N GLN A 92 -35.29 -23.83 -15.97
CA GLN A 92 -35.44 -25.23 -15.58
C GLN A 92 -36.18 -25.38 -14.24
N MET A 93 -35.82 -24.61 -13.21
CA MET A 93 -36.52 -24.62 -11.93
C MET A 93 -38.01 -24.28 -12.09
N GLU A 94 -38.31 -23.20 -12.82
CA GLU A 94 -39.69 -22.76 -13.06
C GLU A 94 -40.47 -23.76 -13.95
N GLY A 95 -39.83 -24.30 -14.99
CA GLY A 95 -40.41 -25.31 -15.88
C GLY A 95 -40.70 -26.65 -15.19
N SER A 96 -39.92 -27.00 -14.18
CA SER A 96 -40.12 -28.16 -13.31
C SER A 96 -41.17 -27.92 -12.20
N GLY A 97 -41.82 -26.76 -12.19
CA GLY A 97 -42.93 -26.44 -11.29
C GLY A 97 -42.55 -25.78 -9.96
N PHE A 98 -41.31 -25.29 -9.84
CA PHE A 98 -40.83 -24.60 -8.64
C PHE A 98 -40.76 -23.09 -8.86
N PRO A 99 -41.74 -22.30 -8.41
CA PRO A 99 -41.70 -20.85 -8.54
C PRO A 99 -40.65 -20.25 -7.61
N ALA A 100 -40.07 -19.12 -8.03
CA ALA A 100 -39.19 -18.35 -7.17
C ALA A 100 -39.96 -17.81 -5.95
N VAL A 101 -39.30 -17.80 -4.79
CA VAL A 101 -39.80 -17.24 -3.53
C VAL A 101 -39.02 -15.99 -3.16
N ALA A 102 -39.64 -15.08 -2.42
CA ALA A 102 -38.94 -13.91 -1.89
C ALA A 102 -37.82 -14.34 -0.92
N SER A 103 -36.63 -13.82 -1.17
CA SER A 103 -35.47 -14.01 -0.30
C SER A 103 -35.64 -13.29 1.02
N PHE A 104 -35.08 -13.87 2.10
CA PHE A 104 -35.04 -13.21 3.40
C PHE A 104 -34.05 -12.04 3.40
N ASN A 105 -32.87 -12.25 2.79
CA ASN A 105 -31.92 -11.20 2.46
C ASN A 105 -32.21 -10.69 1.04
N PRO A 106 -32.74 -9.46 0.86
CA PRO A 106 -33.15 -8.93 -0.45
C PRO A 106 -32.01 -8.83 -1.47
N TYR A 107 -30.75 -9.03 -1.06
CA TYR A 107 -29.62 -9.20 -1.98
C TYR A 107 -29.88 -10.33 -3.01
N TRP A 108 -30.44 -11.45 -2.57
CA TRP A 108 -30.64 -12.62 -3.44
C TRP A 108 -31.72 -12.42 -4.50
N ASP A 109 -32.70 -11.55 -4.25
CA ASP A 109 -33.71 -11.20 -5.26
C ASP A 109 -33.23 -10.09 -6.22
N ARG A 110 -32.20 -9.32 -5.83
CA ARG A 110 -31.58 -8.32 -6.72
C ARG A 110 -30.63 -8.98 -7.72
N CYS A 111 -29.79 -9.89 -7.26
CA CYS A 111 -28.69 -10.47 -8.07
C CYS A 111 -28.97 -11.92 -8.51
N GLY A 112 -30.16 -12.45 -8.26
CA GLY A 112 -30.46 -13.87 -8.45
C GLY A 112 -31.93 -14.20 -8.26
N LYS A 113 -32.20 -15.49 -8.04
CA LYS A 113 -33.52 -16.00 -7.64
C LYS A 113 -33.37 -17.07 -6.57
N THR A 114 -34.31 -17.05 -5.63
CA THR A 114 -34.39 -18.03 -4.54
C THR A 114 -35.54 -19.00 -4.79
N PHE A 115 -35.31 -20.29 -4.56
CA PHE A 115 -36.33 -21.34 -4.63
C PHE A 115 -36.35 -22.11 -3.30
N GLU A 116 -37.52 -22.62 -2.91
CA GLU A 116 -37.72 -23.33 -1.64
C GLU A 116 -38.16 -24.78 -1.90
N ASP A 117 -37.54 -25.73 -1.20
CA ASP A 117 -37.89 -27.15 -1.27
C ASP A 117 -39.04 -27.53 -0.31
N ALA A 118 -39.45 -28.80 -0.34
CA ALA A 118 -40.59 -29.28 0.45
C ALA A 118 -40.38 -29.18 1.98
N ASP A 119 -39.13 -29.14 2.44
CA ASP A 119 -38.77 -29.05 3.85
C ASP A 119 -38.50 -27.59 4.29
N GLY A 120 -38.59 -26.62 3.36
CA GLY A 120 -38.38 -25.20 3.61
C GLY A 120 -36.93 -24.75 3.49
N TYR A 121 -36.01 -25.60 3.05
CA TYR A 121 -34.65 -25.18 2.74
C TYR A 121 -34.64 -24.45 1.40
N ARG A 122 -33.73 -23.48 1.27
CA ARG A 122 -33.71 -22.60 0.11
C ARG A 122 -32.43 -22.75 -0.69
N VAL A 123 -32.56 -22.57 -2.00
CA VAL A 123 -31.43 -22.53 -2.94
C VAL A 123 -31.48 -21.22 -3.70
N ALA A 124 -30.38 -20.49 -3.70
CA ALA A 124 -30.23 -19.26 -4.46
C ALA A 124 -29.30 -19.50 -5.66
N GLY A 125 -29.82 -19.30 -6.86
CA GLY A 125 -29.01 -19.20 -8.08
C GLY A 125 -28.62 -17.74 -8.29
N VAL A 126 -27.33 -17.47 -8.45
CA VAL A 126 -26.79 -16.12 -8.60
C VAL A 126 -26.26 -15.95 -10.01
N GLN A 127 -26.60 -14.83 -10.64
CA GLN A 127 -26.09 -14.43 -11.93
C GLN A 127 -24.56 -14.33 -11.86
N GLY A 128 -23.88 -14.86 -12.88
CA GLY A 128 -22.44 -14.96 -12.88
C GLY A 128 -21.74 -13.63 -12.81
N ILE A 129 -21.13 -13.39 -11.65
CA ILE A 129 -19.95 -12.57 -11.54
C ILE A 129 -18.85 -13.54 -11.12
N GLY A 130 -17.80 -13.64 -11.93
CA GLY A 130 -16.60 -14.37 -11.52
C GLY A 130 -16.19 -13.94 -10.11
N THR A 131 -15.62 -14.84 -9.33
CA THR A 131 -15.30 -14.69 -7.90
C THR A 131 -14.37 -13.49 -7.56
N SER A 132 -14.02 -12.67 -8.55
CA SER A 132 -13.25 -11.44 -8.45
C SER A 132 -14.07 -10.14 -8.57
N SER A 133 -15.41 -10.15 -8.59
CA SER A 133 -16.16 -8.90 -8.33
C SER A 133 -17.53 -9.09 -7.68
N LEU A 134 -17.75 -8.44 -6.54
CA LEU A 134 -19.10 -8.15 -6.02
C LEU A 134 -19.61 -6.88 -6.72
N LYS A 135 -19.86 -6.93 -8.04
CA LYS A 135 -20.57 -5.84 -8.74
C LYS A 135 -22.07 -5.95 -8.41
N ALA A 136 -22.56 -5.06 -7.54
CA ALA A 136 -23.95 -5.03 -7.10
C ALA A 136 -24.92 -4.73 -8.25
N CYS A 137 -25.92 -5.59 -8.39
CA CYS A 137 -27.12 -5.34 -9.18
C CYS A 137 -27.85 -4.10 -8.62
N SER A 138 -27.88 -3.02 -9.40
CA SER A 138 -28.65 -1.80 -9.12
C SER A 138 -29.74 -1.67 -10.20
N SER A 139 -30.98 -1.37 -9.79
CA SER A 139 -32.12 -1.22 -10.69
C SER A 139 -33.07 -0.09 -10.22
N PRO A 140 -33.91 0.44 -11.12
CA PRO A 140 -34.45 1.80 -11.08
C PRO A 140 -35.74 1.90 -10.24
N LEU A 141 -35.91 3.02 -9.52
CA LEU A 141 -37.12 3.27 -8.75
C LEU A 141 -38.26 3.81 -9.64
N PHE A 142 -39.41 3.12 -9.53
CA PHE A 142 -40.72 3.50 -10.06
C PHE A 142 -41.19 4.87 -9.52
N LEU A 143 -41.65 5.72 -10.43
CA LEU A 143 -42.43 6.93 -10.16
C LEU A 143 -43.86 6.55 -9.74
N LEU A 144 -44.31 7.07 -8.59
CA LEU A 144 -45.73 7.27 -8.27
C LEU A 144 -45.94 8.74 -7.84
N PRO A 145 -47.00 9.42 -8.32
CA PRO A 145 -47.24 10.82 -8.00
C PRO A 145 -48.04 10.93 -6.69
N ILE A 146 -47.57 11.76 -5.75
CA ILE A 146 -48.37 12.19 -4.61
C ILE A 146 -48.77 13.65 -4.81
N ALA A 147 -50.09 13.84 -4.82
CA ALA A 147 -50.78 15.10 -4.97
C ALA A 147 -50.53 16.06 -3.80
N ALA A 148 -50.68 17.34 -4.11
CA ALA A 148 -50.59 18.48 -3.21
C ALA A 148 -51.57 18.41 -2.03
N ALA A 149 -51.09 18.80 -0.85
CA ALA A 149 -51.93 19.37 0.20
C ALA A 149 -51.15 20.43 0.98
N ASN A 150 -51.59 21.69 0.83
CA ASN A 150 -51.27 22.81 1.70
C ASN A 150 -51.70 22.49 3.14
N MET A 151 -50.85 22.75 4.14
CA MET A 151 -51.25 23.52 5.34
C MET A 151 -50.08 23.78 6.31
N ALA A 152 -49.95 25.07 6.63
CA ALA A 152 -49.56 25.65 7.93
C ALA A 152 -48.12 25.41 8.44
N TRP A 153 -47.28 26.39 8.11
CA TRP A 153 -46.15 26.81 8.93
C TRP A 153 -46.59 27.16 10.36
N SER A 154 -46.02 26.46 11.34
CA SER A 154 -45.40 27.03 12.56
C SER A 154 -45.27 25.92 13.60
N ARG A 155 -44.03 25.44 13.82
CA ARG A 155 -43.51 24.58 14.93
C ARG A 155 -42.43 23.59 14.44
N LEU A 156 -41.43 24.05 13.70
CA LEU A 156 -40.31 23.20 13.22
C LEU A 156 -38.91 23.71 13.57
N TRP A 157 -38.79 24.72 14.43
CA TRP A 157 -37.48 25.29 14.79
C TRP A 157 -36.76 24.62 15.97
N ARG A 158 -37.27 23.49 16.48
CA ARG A 158 -36.57 22.68 17.50
C ARG A 158 -36.17 21.28 17.04
N PHE A 159 -36.57 20.84 15.85
CA PHE A 159 -36.16 19.55 15.29
C PHE A 159 -34.96 19.62 14.33
N CYS A 160 -34.71 20.79 13.69
CA CYS A 160 -33.53 20.94 12.83
C CYS A 160 -32.19 20.94 13.59
N LEU A 161 -32.15 21.42 14.84
CA LEU A 161 -30.91 21.45 15.63
C LEU A 161 -30.48 20.06 16.12
N VAL A 162 -31.42 19.14 16.35
CA VAL A 162 -31.11 17.77 16.79
C VAL A 162 -30.68 16.89 15.60
N VAL A 163 -31.26 17.09 14.41
CA VAL A 163 -30.88 16.36 13.19
C VAL A 163 -29.51 16.81 12.65
N VAL A 164 -29.17 18.11 12.74
CA VAL A 164 -27.85 18.62 12.38
C VAL A 164 -26.78 18.17 13.37
N ALA A 165 -27.10 18.11 14.67
CA ALA A 165 -26.17 17.62 15.69
C ALA A 165 -25.93 16.10 15.61
N THR A 166 -26.93 15.28 15.28
CA THR A 166 -26.73 13.83 15.10
C THR A 166 -26.02 13.48 13.80
N ALA A 167 -26.21 14.26 12.73
CA ALA A 167 -25.45 14.12 11.49
C ALA A 167 -23.96 14.45 11.67
N ALA A 168 -23.64 15.52 12.42
CA ALA A 168 -22.25 15.92 12.71
C ALA A 168 -21.51 14.95 13.66
N VAL A 169 -22.21 14.24 14.54
CA VAL A 169 -21.61 13.24 15.43
C VAL A 169 -21.42 11.88 14.73
N LYS A 170 -22.27 11.54 13.75
CA LYS A 170 -22.09 10.33 12.91
C LYS A 170 -21.02 10.49 11.84
N SER A 171 -20.74 11.71 11.37
CA SER A 171 -19.73 11.98 10.34
C SER A 171 -18.28 11.84 10.82
N GLN A 172 -18.05 11.68 12.14
CA GLN A 172 -16.71 11.55 12.74
C GLN A 172 -16.35 10.13 13.19
N GLN A 173 -17.24 9.16 13.01
CA GLN A 173 -16.92 7.76 13.31
C GLN A 173 -16.26 7.14 12.09
N THR A 174 -15.10 6.49 12.27
CA THR A 174 -14.53 5.55 11.29
C THR A 174 -15.11 4.15 11.51
N GLY A 175 -15.03 3.30 10.49
CA GLY A 175 -15.59 1.95 10.46
C GLY A 175 -16.52 1.71 9.27
N GLN A 176 -17.15 0.54 9.22
CA GLN A 176 -18.11 0.23 8.16
C GLN A 176 -19.40 1.04 8.29
N HIS A 177 -19.76 1.74 7.22
CA HIS A 177 -20.95 2.56 7.15
C HIS A 177 -21.91 2.04 6.10
N LEU A 178 -22.75 1.08 6.51
CA LEU A 178 -23.71 0.41 5.65
C LEU A 178 -24.89 1.32 5.26
N ASP A 179 -25.04 2.47 5.92
CA ASP A 179 -26.10 3.43 5.67
C ASP A 179 -25.79 4.31 4.45
N TRP A 180 -24.58 4.87 4.37
CA TRP A 180 -24.15 5.76 3.28
C TRP A 180 -22.86 5.27 2.61
N PRO A 181 -22.85 5.06 1.28
CA PRO A 181 -21.65 4.67 0.55
C PRO A 181 -20.62 5.80 0.59
N ARG A 182 -19.46 5.53 1.19
CA ARG A 182 -18.41 6.51 1.44
C ARG A 182 -17.03 6.04 0.99
N TRP A 183 -16.25 7.00 0.50
CA TRP A 183 -14.84 6.85 0.14
C TRP A 183 -14.08 8.07 0.66
N CYS A 184 -12.97 7.87 1.39
CA CYS A 184 -12.25 8.96 2.05
C CYS A 184 -13.15 9.81 2.98
N GLY A 185 -14.12 9.14 3.63
CA GLY A 185 -15.14 9.78 4.46
C GLY A 185 -16.25 10.52 3.69
N LYS A 186 -16.09 10.76 2.38
CA LYS A 186 -17.05 11.50 1.54
C LYS A 186 -18.05 10.55 0.94
N VAL A 187 -19.31 10.96 0.89
CA VAL A 187 -20.32 10.20 0.15
C VAL A 187 -20.02 10.28 -1.34
N TYR A 188 -20.28 9.22 -2.11
CA TYR A 188 -19.99 9.20 -3.55
C TYR A 188 -21.19 8.90 -4.44
N GLN A 189 -22.31 8.38 -3.92
CA GLN A 189 -23.52 8.13 -4.71
C GLN A 189 -24.56 9.25 -4.58
N PRO A 190 -25.38 9.49 -5.61
CA PRO A 190 -26.48 10.45 -5.54
C PRO A 190 -27.57 9.98 -4.58
N GLY A 191 -28.41 10.91 -4.12
CA GLY A 191 -29.54 10.61 -3.21
C GLY A 191 -29.18 10.65 -1.71
N TYR A 192 -27.93 10.94 -1.38
CA TYR A 192 -27.42 11.07 -0.01
C TYR A 192 -26.85 12.48 0.24
N PRO A 193 -26.92 13.01 1.48
CA PRO A 193 -26.37 14.32 1.79
C PRO A 193 -24.84 14.33 1.74
N ASN A 194 -24.25 15.36 1.14
CA ASN A 194 -22.81 15.62 1.21
C ASN A 194 -22.45 16.43 2.45
N PHE A 195 -21.22 16.25 2.91
CA PHE A 195 -20.67 16.94 4.07
C PHE A 195 -19.14 16.91 4.02
N ASP A 196 -18.50 17.82 4.76
CA ASP A 196 -17.06 17.76 4.99
C ASP A 196 -16.76 16.59 5.95
N PRO A 197 -15.97 15.58 5.52
CA PRO A 197 -15.69 14.41 6.35
C PRO A 197 -14.80 14.71 7.56
N GLY A 198 -14.15 15.88 7.61
CA GLY A 198 -13.16 16.20 8.64
C GLY A 198 -11.91 15.32 8.54
N GLY A 199 -11.15 15.24 9.65
CA GLY A 199 -9.96 14.40 9.76
C GLY A 199 -8.72 14.94 9.02
N GLN A 200 -8.78 16.13 8.45
CA GLN A 200 -7.64 16.72 7.76
C GLN A 200 -6.52 17.05 8.76
N THR A 201 -5.28 16.81 8.34
CA THR A 201 -4.11 17.20 9.14
C THR A 201 -3.85 18.69 8.96
N LEU A 202 -4.23 19.50 9.95
CA LEU A 202 -4.08 20.95 9.90
C LEU A 202 -2.72 21.43 10.44
N PRO A 203 -2.20 22.58 9.97
CA PRO A 203 -0.99 23.17 10.52
C PRO A 203 -1.17 23.52 12.01
N PRO A 204 -0.21 23.18 12.89
CA PRO A 204 -0.26 23.58 14.30
C PRO A 204 -0.24 25.11 14.44
N PRO A 205 -0.85 25.66 15.50
CA PRO A 205 -0.78 27.09 15.77
C PRO A 205 0.67 27.52 15.98
N LEU A 206 1.04 28.68 15.42
CA LEU A 206 2.37 29.26 15.63
C LEU A 206 2.54 29.68 17.09
N VAL A 207 3.73 29.45 17.65
CA VAL A 207 4.07 29.87 19.01
C VAL A 207 4.65 31.30 19.01
N PRO A 208 4.06 32.28 19.72
CA PRO A 208 4.59 33.65 19.78
C PRO A 208 6.02 33.69 20.34
N GLY A 209 6.95 34.35 19.64
CA GLY A 209 8.36 34.45 20.03
C GLY A 209 9.28 33.33 19.48
N ALA A 210 8.76 32.50 18.56
CA ALA A 210 9.48 31.46 17.81
C ALA A 210 10.70 31.98 17.03
N PRO A 211 11.73 31.13 16.79
CA PRO A 211 11.62 29.67 16.75
C PRO A 211 11.97 28.90 18.05
N LEU A 212 11.32 27.75 18.19
CA LEU A 212 11.50 26.78 19.28
C LEU A 212 12.55 25.74 18.88
N LEU A 213 13.45 25.36 19.78
CA LEU A 213 14.35 24.24 19.53
C LEU A 213 13.58 22.92 19.68
N HIS A 214 13.44 22.19 18.58
CA HIS A 214 12.85 20.87 18.50
C HIS A 214 13.96 19.83 18.44
N VAL A 215 14.05 18.99 19.46
CA VAL A 215 15.06 17.94 19.56
C VAL A 215 14.39 16.59 19.32
N GLN A 216 14.88 15.88 18.31
CA GLN A 216 14.46 14.53 17.97
C GLN A 216 15.69 13.66 17.74
N PHE A 217 15.57 12.36 17.95
CA PHE A 217 16.60 11.42 17.54
C PHE A 217 16.02 10.05 17.19
N GLN A 218 16.71 9.35 16.30
CA GLN A 218 16.42 7.98 15.89
C GLN A 218 17.74 7.21 15.74
N PRO A 219 17.76 5.88 15.94
CA PRO A 219 18.85 5.08 15.39
C PRO A 219 18.92 5.31 13.88
N ARG A 220 20.12 5.42 13.30
CA ARG A 220 20.26 5.67 11.86
C ARG A 220 19.59 4.58 11.04
N TYR A 221 19.79 3.32 11.38
CA TYR A 221 19.08 2.24 10.73
C TYR A 221 17.94 1.73 11.61
N SER A 222 16.81 1.33 11.00
CA SER A 222 15.65 0.77 11.72
C SER A 222 15.96 -0.50 12.50
N LEU A 223 17.04 -1.20 12.16
CA LEU A 223 17.61 -2.30 12.92
C LEU A 223 19.12 -2.42 12.67
N TYR A 224 19.81 -3.05 13.64
CA TYR A 224 21.20 -3.51 13.55
C TYR A 224 21.26 -5.02 13.83
N LEU A 225 22.26 -5.69 13.30
CA LEU A 225 22.53 -7.12 13.54
C LEU A 225 23.75 -7.31 14.44
N ASP A 226 23.81 -8.44 15.16
CA ASP A 226 24.96 -8.83 16.00
C ASP A 226 26.28 -9.09 15.24
N SER A 227 26.22 -9.09 13.91
CA SER A 227 27.37 -9.08 13.01
C SER A 227 28.02 -7.69 12.88
N GLU A 228 27.32 -6.62 13.30
CA GLU A 228 27.79 -5.24 13.22
C GLU A 228 28.48 -4.81 14.53
N GLU A 229 29.59 -4.09 14.40
CA GLU A 229 30.37 -3.65 15.57
C GLU A 229 29.82 -2.33 16.17
N TYR A 230 29.20 -1.49 15.34
CA TYR A 230 28.77 -0.15 15.73
C TYR A 230 27.38 0.20 15.25
N GLY A 231 26.67 0.93 16.09
CA GLY A 231 25.42 1.60 15.75
C GLY A 231 25.63 3.10 15.65
N GLU A 232 24.66 3.77 15.03
CA GLU A 232 24.62 5.22 14.90
C GLU A 232 23.25 5.74 15.35
N PHE A 233 23.25 6.91 16.00
CA PHE A 233 22.06 7.74 16.19
C PHE A 233 22.13 8.95 15.27
N VAL A 234 20.99 9.35 14.74
CA VAL A 234 20.79 10.62 14.04
C VAL A 234 20.05 11.56 14.99
N VAL A 235 20.62 12.72 15.27
CA VAL A 235 20.03 13.74 16.14
C VAL A 235 19.70 14.99 15.33
N ASN A 236 18.46 15.43 15.42
CA ASN A 236 18.00 16.72 14.94
C ASN A 236 17.86 17.67 16.13
N ALA A 237 18.47 18.84 16.02
CA ALA A 237 18.36 19.93 16.97
C ALA A 237 17.97 21.19 16.18
N GLU A 238 16.81 21.14 15.53
CA GLU A 238 16.36 22.15 14.58
C GLU A 238 15.43 23.18 15.21
N PHE A 239 15.38 24.37 14.63
CA PHE A 239 14.40 25.36 14.98
C PHE A 239 13.08 25.07 14.25
N SER A 240 12.01 24.84 15.01
CA SER A 240 10.67 24.59 14.49
C SER A 240 9.73 25.74 14.86
N PRO A 241 8.85 26.17 13.94
CA PRO A 241 7.79 27.12 14.25
C PRO A 241 6.62 26.48 15.02
N TYR A 242 6.57 25.14 15.10
CA TYR A 242 5.43 24.38 15.63
C TYR A 242 5.78 23.61 16.91
N HIS A 243 7.00 23.06 17.00
CA HIS A 243 7.38 22.06 18.00
C HIS A 243 8.60 22.49 18.80
N GLY A 244 8.69 22.01 20.04
CA GLY A 244 9.88 22.18 20.88
C GLY A 244 9.72 23.22 21.99
N THR A 245 10.85 23.77 22.44
CA THR A 245 10.93 24.71 23.57
C THR A 245 11.83 25.88 23.21
N PRO A 246 11.56 27.12 23.69
CA PRO A 246 12.40 28.27 23.37
C PRO A 246 13.86 28.03 23.76
N TRP A 247 14.79 28.29 22.84
CA TRP A 247 16.21 28.26 23.15
C TRP A 247 16.59 29.51 23.95
N PRO A 248 17.30 29.39 25.09
CA PRO A 248 17.64 30.54 25.92
C PRO A 248 18.65 31.44 25.20
N ASN A 249 18.46 32.75 25.31
CA ASN A 249 19.43 33.71 24.82
C ASN A 249 20.70 33.63 25.68
N THR A 250 21.82 33.26 25.08
CA THR A 250 23.10 33.10 25.78
C THR A 250 24.08 34.18 25.36
N THR A 251 24.67 34.85 26.35
CA THR A 251 25.80 35.78 26.16
C THR A 251 27.15 35.07 26.33
N SER A 252 27.13 33.73 26.49
CA SER A 252 28.34 32.92 26.65
C SER A 252 29.19 33.00 25.38
N SER A 253 30.49 33.22 25.58
CA SER A 253 31.52 33.12 24.54
C SER A 253 32.24 31.76 24.56
N SER A 254 31.75 30.81 25.38
CA SER A 254 32.32 29.48 25.43
C SER A 254 32.16 28.76 24.09
N LYS A 255 33.01 27.76 23.82
CA LYS A 255 32.85 26.89 22.64
C LYS A 255 31.56 26.06 22.66
N TRP A 256 30.85 26.03 23.78
CA TRP A 256 29.59 25.32 23.97
C TRP A 256 28.37 26.25 23.77
N ALA A 257 28.60 27.55 23.57
CA ALA A 257 27.55 28.48 23.17
C ALA A 257 26.86 27.98 21.89
N ASN A 258 25.53 28.09 21.85
CA ASN A 258 24.69 27.62 20.73
C ASN A 258 24.82 26.13 20.41
N ARG A 259 25.14 25.31 21.42
CA ARG A 259 25.15 23.86 21.31
C ARG A 259 24.27 23.25 22.38
N LEU A 260 23.53 22.21 22.01
CA LEU A 260 22.86 21.33 22.96
C LEU A 260 23.89 20.34 23.49
N ILE A 261 24.14 20.34 24.80
CA ILE A 261 24.92 19.32 25.50
C ILE A 261 23.96 18.20 25.84
N PHE A 262 24.24 16.97 25.42
CA PHE A 262 23.30 15.88 25.62
C PHE A 262 23.97 14.54 25.93
N SER A 263 23.20 13.66 26.53
CA SER A 263 23.49 12.23 26.63
C SER A 263 22.35 11.41 26.04
N ILE A 264 22.68 10.29 25.40
CA ILE A 264 21.73 9.25 25.02
C ILE A 264 21.98 8.06 25.93
N ASN A 265 20.98 7.72 26.74
CA ASN A 265 21.07 6.71 27.77
C ASN A 265 20.10 5.56 27.48
N LEU A 266 20.44 4.37 27.96
CA LEU A 266 19.51 3.24 28.02
C LEU A 266 18.46 3.50 29.10
N VAL A 267 17.18 3.29 28.79
CA VAL A 267 16.09 3.53 29.75
C VAL A 267 16.11 2.52 30.91
N GLU A 268 16.60 1.31 30.67
CA GLU A 268 16.57 0.22 31.66
C GLU A 268 17.48 0.49 32.87
N ASN A 269 18.65 1.08 32.65
CA ASN A 269 19.69 1.22 33.67
C ASN A 269 20.38 2.60 33.69
N ASP A 270 19.94 3.53 32.85
CA ASP A 270 20.50 4.87 32.67
C ASP A 270 21.96 4.90 32.16
N ASP A 271 22.46 3.78 31.59
CA ASP A 271 23.82 3.73 31.04
C ASP A 271 23.96 4.61 29.78
N PRO A 272 24.94 5.52 29.72
CA PRO A 272 25.12 6.41 28.57
C PRO A 272 25.79 5.71 27.39
N LEU A 273 25.14 5.67 26.23
CA LEU A 273 25.70 5.21 24.96
C LEU A 273 26.50 6.31 24.25
N VAL A 274 26.01 7.55 24.31
CA VAL A 274 26.63 8.74 23.71
C VAL A 274 26.57 9.88 24.71
N GLN A 275 27.65 10.65 24.86
CA GLN A 275 27.69 11.89 25.62
C GLN A 275 28.51 12.92 24.87
N THR A 276 27.86 13.98 24.38
CA THR A 276 28.52 14.95 23.48
C THR A 276 27.67 16.20 23.32
N THR A 277 27.96 16.99 22.28
CA THR A 277 27.22 18.20 21.93
C THR A 277 26.86 18.25 20.46
N VAL A 278 25.71 18.84 20.14
CA VAL A 278 25.24 19.08 18.77
C VAL A 278 25.00 20.58 18.57
N PRO A 279 25.40 21.19 17.43
CA PRO A 279 25.03 22.58 17.16
C PRO A 279 23.50 22.71 17.04
N ILE A 280 22.93 23.79 17.58
CA ILE A 280 21.51 24.08 17.35
C ILE A 280 21.28 24.53 15.91
N ASN A 281 20.02 24.46 15.47
CA ASN A 281 19.60 24.70 14.09
C ASN A 281 20.25 23.77 13.06
N THR A 282 20.42 22.49 13.42
CA THR A 282 20.99 21.48 12.53
C THR A 282 20.17 20.19 12.55
N THR A 283 20.23 19.44 11.46
CA THR A 283 19.57 18.14 11.29
C THR A 283 20.56 17.13 10.74
N GLY A 284 20.28 15.83 10.92
CA GLY A 284 21.09 14.78 10.31
C GLY A 284 22.45 14.57 10.98
N ASN A 285 22.61 14.96 12.24
CA ASN A 285 23.88 14.82 12.96
C ASN A 285 24.07 13.38 13.43
N ILE A 286 25.18 12.75 13.04
CA ILE A 286 25.45 11.33 13.30
C ILE A 286 26.32 11.15 14.54
N PHE A 287 25.94 10.23 15.43
CA PHE A 287 26.68 9.88 16.63
C PHE A 287 26.81 8.36 16.76
N ARG A 288 28.05 7.87 16.76
CA ARG A 288 28.38 6.44 16.79
C ARG A 288 28.47 5.92 18.22
N PHE A 289 28.07 4.66 18.44
CA PHE A 289 28.24 3.92 19.69
C PHE A 289 28.58 2.45 19.40
N GLU A 290 29.16 1.77 20.40
CA GLU A 290 29.54 0.35 20.29
C GLU A 290 28.35 -0.56 20.59
N LEU A 291 28.05 -1.49 19.67
CA LEU A 291 26.96 -2.45 19.84
C LEU A 291 27.32 -3.57 20.84
N SER A 292 28.62 -3.82 21.06
CA SER A 292 29.13 -4.78 22.06
C SER A 292 28.70 -4.45 23.50
N ARG A 293 28.28 -3.21 23.76
CA ARG A 293 27.72 -2.75 25.05
C ARG A 293 26.28 -3.19 25.26
N LEU A 294 25.63 -3.69 24.22
CA LEU A 294 24.26 -4.15 24.21
C LEU A 294 24.21 -5.66 24.01
N LYS A 295 23.11 -6.28 24.45
CA LYS A 295 22.83 -7.69 24.16
C LYS A 295 21.83 -7.77 22.98
N PRO A 296 22.14 -8.54 21.92
CA PRO A 296 21.18 -8.80 20.86
C PRO A 296 19.90 -9.44 21.42
N SER A 297 18.74 -8.96 20.96
CA SER A 297 17.42 -9.41 21.41
C SER A 297 16.39 -9.18 20.31
N LEU A 298 15.36 -10.02 20.26
CA LEU A 298 14.21 -9.77 19.38
C LEU A 298 13.32 -8.63 19.90
N ALA A 299 13.40 -8.32 21.21
CA ALA A 299 12.70 -7.21 21.82
C ALA A 299 13.48 -5.88 21.61
N PRO A 300 12.79 -4.77 21.31
CA PRO A 300 13.44 -3.47 21.13
C PRO A 300 14.00 -2.91 22.44
N ILE A 301 15.17 -2.28 22.37
CA ILE A 301 15.85 -1.60 23.48
C ILE A 301 15.38 -0.15 23.51
N LYS A 302 14.97 0.37 24.67
CA LYS A 302 14.52 1.76 24.80
C LYS A 302 15.70 2.68 25.11
N ALA A 303 15.78 3.80 24.39
CA ALA A 303 16.79 4.85 24.60
C ALA A 303 16.12 6.20 24.83
N VAL A 304 16.77 7.04 25.64
CA VAL A 304 16.33 8.39 25.97
C VAL A 304 17.47 9.37 25.77
N LEU A 305 17.19 10.49 25.13
CA LEU A 305 18.09 11.62 25.03
C LEU A 305 17.73 12.63 26.13
N TYR A 306 18.72 13.04 26.91
CA TYR A 306 18.64 14.18 27.82
C TYR A 306 19.55 15.28 27.31
N GLY A 307 19.01 16.47 27.05
CA GLY A 307 19.75 17.60 26.50
C GLY A 307 19.53 18.89 27.29
N ALA A 308 20.56 19.73 27.37
CA ALA A 308 20.49 21.05 28.00
C ALA A 308 21.50 22.02 27.37
N PRO A 309 21.35 23.34 27.54
CA PRO A 309 22.38 24.32 27.25
C PRO A 309 23.45 24.27 28.35
N GLU A 310 24.51 25.05 28.18
CA GLU A 310 25.61 25.16 29.17
C GLU A 310 25.15 25.53 30.59
N ASN A 311 24.09 26.34 30.71
CA ASN A 311 23.51 26.74 32.00
C ASN A 311 22.60 25.66 32.63
N GLY A 312 22.38 24.54 31.95
CA GLY A 312 21.53 23.43 32.40
C GLY A 312 20.01 23.62 32.23
N THR A 313 19.51 24.78 31.77
CA THR A 313 18.06 25.02 31.65
C THR A 313 17.68 25.91 30.45
N PRO A 314 16.56 25.63 29.75
CA PRO A 314 15.63 24.51 29.95
C PRO A 314 16.22 23.17 29.50
N THR A 315 15.54 22.06 29.79
CA THR A 315 16.01 20.71 29.39
C THR A 315 15.13 20.14 28.27
N TRP A 316 15.73 19.37 27.39
CA TRP A 316 15.06 18.61 26.33
C TRP A 316 15.15 17.12 26.63
N THR A 317 14.03 16.42 26.45
CA THR A 317 13.97 14.96 26.52
C THR A 317 13.31 14.43 25.26
N ALA A 318 13.91 13.42 24.65
CA ALA A 318 13.32 12.66 23.55
C ALA A 318 13.52 11.17 23.80
N THR A 319 12.66 10.31 23.26
CA THR A 319 12.78 8.85 23.39
C THR A 319 12.70 8.16 22.03
N THR A 320 13.35 7.01 21.92
CA THR A 320 13.23 6.12 20.75
C THR A 320 13.46 4.66 21.16
N THR A 321 13.27 3.76 20.22
CA THR A 321 13.60 2.33 20.32
C THR A 321 14.71 1.97 19.36
N LEU A 322 15.66 1.16 19.83
CA LEU A 322 16.75 0.56 19.07
C LEU A 322 16.49 -0.95 18.92
N SER A 323 16.35 -1.42 17.68
CA SER A 323 16.30 -2.85 17.39
C SER A 323 17.71 -3.36 17.11
N TYR A 324 18.28 -4.12 18.05
CA TYR A 324 19.55 -4.82 17.89
C TYR A 324 19.30 -6.32 17.94
N LEU A 325 19.21 -6.93 16.76
CA LEU A 325 18.69 -8.28 16.57
C LEU A 325 19.85 -9.28 16.42
N PRO A 326 19.67 -10.54 16.86
CA PRO A 326 20.59 -11.61 16.46
C PRO A 326 20.57 -11.78 14.94
N SER A 327 21.70 -12.10 14.32
CA SER A 327 21.71 -12.43 12.89
C SER A 327 20.85 -13.67 12.65
N LYS A 328 20.08 -13.66 11.55
CA LYS A 328 19.37 -14.85 11.11
C LYS A 328 20.39 -15.95 10.78
N PRO A 329 20.09 -17.24 11.06
CA PRO A 329 21.01 -18.33 10.79
C PRO A 329 21.32 -18.47 9.29
N ALA A 330 22.32 -19.27 8.94
CA ALA A 330 22.61 -19.61 7.54
C ALA A 330 21.37 -20.20 6.86
N GLY A 331 20.96 -19.62 5.73
CA GLY A 331 19.70 -19.97 5.04
C GLY A 331 18.45 -19.28 5.62
N GLY A 332 18.61 -18.38 6.58
CA GLY A 332 17.52 -17.65 7.25
C GLY A 332 16.86 -16.54 6.43
N GLY A 333 16.93 -16.59 5.09
CA GLY A 333 16.29 -15.60 4.23
C GLY A 333 17.00 -14.25 4.17
N SER A 334 16.21 -13.18 4.07
CA SER A 334 16.65 -11.78 4.03
C SER A 334 16.38 -11.04 5.35
N VAL A 335 16.98 -9.85 5.42
CA VAL A 335 16.74 -8.79 6.40
C VAL A 335 16.68 -7.47 5.64
N THR A 336 15.72 -6.61 5.94
CA THR A 336 15.60 -5.27 5.35
C THR A 336 15.60 -4.21 6.43
N ARG A 337 16.36 -3.13 6.21
CA ARG A 337 16.39 -1.96 7.09
C ARG A 337 16.16 -0.67 6.33
N ILE A 338 15.64 0.32 7.05
CA ILE A 338 15.44 1.69 6.60
C ILE A 338 16.56 2.56 7.17
N ASP A 339 17.16 3.42 6.36
CA ASP A 339 18.05 4.50 6.81
C ASP A 339 17.24 5.74 7.19
N ASN A 340 17.01 5.96 8.48
CA ASN A 340 16.32 7.12 9.04
C ASN A 340 16.98 8.47 8.71
N LEU A 341 18.23 8.50 8.22
CA LEU A 341 18.87 9.75 7.76
C LEU A 341 18.40 10.14 6.35
N ARG A 342 18.25 9.17 5.45
CA ARG A 342 18.03 9.40 4.01
C ARG A 342 16.74 8.81 3.47
N GLY A 343 16.05 7.97 4.24
CA GLY A 343 14.88 7.16 3.87
C GLY A 343 15.20 5.91 3.04
N GLY A 344 16.46 5.65 2.70
CA GLY A 344 16.83 4.55 1.79
C GLY A 344 16.58 3.16 2.39
N LEU A 345 16.22 2.20 1.54
CA LEU A 345 16.13 0.79 1.92
C LEU A 345 17.47 0.09 1.69
N TYR A 346 17.80 -0.83 2.58
CA TYR A 346 18.93 -1.72 2.42
C TYR A 346 18.54 -3.14 2.75
N VAL A 347 19.02 -4.10 1.96
CA VAL A 347 18.72 -5.51 2.11
C VAL A 347 20.01 -6.28 2.39
N SER A 348 19.91 -7.32 3.20
CA SER A 348 20.98 -8.28 3.44
C SER A 348 20.42 -9.69 3.30
N ILE A 349 21.07 -10.54 2.52
CA ILE A 349 20.58 -11.88 2.18
C ILE A 349 21.56 -12.92 2.72
N SER A 350 21.09 -13.84 3.55
CA SER A 350 21.92 -14.88 4.17
C SER A 350 22.78 -15.64 3.15
N ALA A 351 22.17 -16.06 2.05
CA ALA A 351 22.83 -16.82 0.99
C ALA A 351 23.92 -16.05 0.23
N GLN A 352 23.96 -14.72 0.32
CA GLN A 352 24.89 -13.86 -0.44
C GLN A 352 25.91 -13.18 0.45
N THR A 353 25.46 -12.58 1.55
CA THR A 353 26.28 -11.75 2.43
C THR A 353 26.52 -12.42 3.78
N ASN A 354 25.84 -13.55 4.06
CA ASN A 354 25.78 -14.14 5.40
C ASN A 354 25.44 -13.12 6.49
N HIS A 355 24.63 -12.11 6.13
CA HIS A 355 24.27 -10.97 6.97
C HIS A 355 25.45 -10.13 7.51
N THR A 356 26.59 -10.13 6.82
CA THR A 356 27.77 -9.33 7.21
C THR A 356 27.75 -7.89 6.69
N PHE A 357 26.96 -7.61 5.66
CA PHE A 357 26.75 -6.25 5.15
C PHE A 357 25.37 -6.11 4.50
N PHE A 358 24.97 -4.87 4.28
CA PHE A 358 23.71 -4.47 3.67
C PHE A 358 23.96 -3.76 2.34
N THR A 359 23.17 -4.06 1.32
CA THR A 359 23.25 -3.42 0.00
C THR A 359 22.11 -2.42 -0.20
N PRO A 360 22.37 -1.22 -0.77
CA PRO A 360 21.31 -0.28 -1.15
C PRO A 360 20.28 -0.96 -2.06
N PHE A 361 19.00 -0.71 -1.81
CA PHE A 361 17.90 -1.31 -2.56
C PHE A 361 16.85 -0.26 -2.89
N PHE A 362 16.55 -0.13 -4.19
CA PHE A 362 15.43 0.67 -4.70
C PHE A 362 14.46 -0.30 -5.37
N PRO A 363 13.34 -0.68 -4.74
CA PRO A 363 12.37 -1.57 -5.36
C PRO A 363 11.69 -0.85 -6.53
N TYR A 364 11.81 -1.40 -7.73
CA TYR A 364 11.12 -0.96 -8.94
C TYR A 364 10.41 -2.16 -9.56
N GLY A 365 9.08 -2.10 -9.60
CA GLY A 365 8.28 -3.24 -10.01
C GLY A 365 6.80 -2.98 -10.10
N PHE A 366 6.04 -4.08 -9.97
CA PHE A 366 4.59 -4.10 -10.07
C PHE A 366 3.97 -4.94 -8.97
N TYR A 367 2.71 -4.64 -8.64
CA TYR A 367 1.80 -5.64 -8.11
C TYR A 367 1.59 -6.73 -9.15
N ALA A 368 1.64 -8.00 -8.75
CA ALA A 368 1.59 -9.13 -9.69
C ALA A 368 0.28 -9.91 -9.49
N SER A 369 -0.60 -9.86 -10.50
CA SER A 369 -1.88 -10.58 -10.50
C SER A 369 -1.68 -12.07 -10.26
N TYR A 370 -2.51 -12.66 -9.40
CA TYR A 370 -2.54 -14.11 -9.27
C TYR A 370 -3.12 -14.75 -10.53
N ASP A 371 -4.40 -14.52 -10.80
CA ASP A 371 -5.15 -15.19 -11.87
C ASP A 371 -4.49 -15.06 -13.25
N ASN A 372 -4.01 -13.85 -13.58
CA ASN A 372 -3.48 -13.56 -14.92
C ASN A 372 -1.97 -13.77 -15.06
N PHE A 373 -1.26 -14.12 -13.99
CA PHE A 373 0.20 -14.27 -14.03
C PHE A 373 0.69 -15.40 -13.12
N LEU A 374 0.59 -15.26 -11.80
CA LEU A 374 1.19 -16.22 -10.87
C LEU A 374 0.50 -17.61 -10.90
N ALA A 375 -0.81 -17.67 -11.16
CA ALA A 375 -1.57 -18.91 -11.26
C ALA A 375 -1.10 -19.82 -12.41
N HIS A 376 -0.38 -19.28 -13.40
CA HIS A 376 0.24 -20.07 -14.47
C HIS A 376 1.43 -20.89 -13.98
N ASN A 377 1.95 -20.61 -12.77
CA ASN A 377 3.03 -21.36 -12.12
C ASN A 377 4.28 -21.53 -13.02
N SER A 378 4.66 -20.48 -13.76
CA SER A 378 5.71 -20.52 -14.79
C SER A 378 6.92 -19.66 -14.42
N THR A 379 8.08 -20.30 -14.24
CA THR A 379 9.35 -19.59 -14.00
C THR A 379 9.80 -18.77 -15.21
N ALA A 380 9.45 -19.19 -16.43
CA ALA A 380 9.77 -18.44 -17.64
C ALA A 380 9.07 -17.07 -17.69
N LEU A 381 7.86 -16.96 -17.10
CA LEU A 381 7.15 -15.69 -16.97
C LEU A 381 7.82 -14.77 -15.95
N ILE A 382 8.35 -15.34 -14.85
CA ILE A 382 9.17 -14.61 -13.87
C ILE A 382 10.47 -14.13 -14.51
N ASP A 383 11.15 -14.99 -15.27
CA ASP A 383 12.39 -14.64 -15.98
C ASP A 383 12.15 -13.54 -17.01
N ALA A 384 11.03 -13.60 -17.74
CA ALA A 384 10.65 -12.56 -18.71
C ALA A 384 10.39 -11.22 -18.03
N TYR A 385 9.74 -11.22 -16.86
CA TYR A 385 9.54 -10.02 -16.05
C TYR A 385 10.87 -9.44 -15.57
N ALA A 386 11.75 -10.26 -14.99
CA ALA A 386 13.07 -9.83 -14.52
C ALA A 386 13.97 -9.34 -15.66
N ALA A 387 13.87 -9.96 -16.85
CA ALA A 387 14.64 -9.59 -18.03
C ALA A 387 14.31 -8.18 -18.57
N LEU A 388 13.18 -7.58 -18.16
CA LEU A 388 12.88 -6.17 -18.45
C LEU A 388 13.74 -5.19 -17.65
N GLY A 389 14.45 -5.65 -16.60
CA GLY A 389 15.18 -4.80 -15.66
C GLY A 389 14.41 -4.45 -14.39
N LEU A 390 13.24 -5.07 -14.17
CA LEU A 390 12.45 -4.95 -12.95
C LEU A 390 13.06 -5.82 -11.84
N ASN A 391 13.23 -5.26 -10.63
CA ASN A 391 13.93 -5.92 -9.53
C ASN A 391 13.05 -6.21 -8.30
N ALA A 392 11.78 -5.79 -8.33
CA ALA A 392 10.83 -6.00 -7.25
C ALA A 392 9.45 -6.43 -7.78
N MET A 393 8.62 -7.04 -6.93
CA MET A 393 7.19 -7.18 -7.16
C MET A 393 6.38 -7.25 -5.85
N THR A 394 5.07 -7.08 -5.94
CA THR A 394 4.12 -7.36 -4.83
C THR A 394 3.17 -8.47 -5.30
N PRO A 395 3.47 -9.75 -5.02
CA PRO A 395 2.64 -10.88 -5.42
C PRO A 395 1.26 -10.82 -4.76
N LEU A 396 0.19 -10.82 -5.57
CA LEU A 396 -1.19 -10.82 -5.08
C LEU A 396 -1.67 -12.23 -4.78
N THR A 397 -0.92 -12.96 -3.96
CA THR A 397 -1.12 -14.39 -3.66
C THR A 397 -0.66 -14.71 -2.24
N THR A 398 -1.06 -15.87 -1.73
CA THR A 398 -0.51 -16.41 -0.48
C THR A 398 0.72 -17.27 -0.76
N TYR A 399 1.55 -17.46 0.26
CA TYR A 399 2.70 -18.38 0.18
C TYR A 399 2.25 -19.82 -0.09
N HIS A 400 1.09 -20.21 0.44
CA HIS A 400 0.53 -21.55 0.22
C HIS A 400 0.25 -21.79 -1.27
N ASP A 401 -0.34 -20.81 -1.95
CA ASP A 401 -0.80 -20.97 -3.34
C ASP A 401 0.33 -20.82 -4.36
N SER A 402 1.39 -20.07 -4.02
CA SER A 402 2.50 -19.76 -4.95
C SER A 402 3.90 -20.09 -4.41
N SER A 403 4.02 -21.00 -3.44
CA SER A 403 5.30 -21.36 -2.80
C SER A 403 6.43 -21.65 -3.80
N PHE A 404 6.15 -22.44 -4.84
CA PHE A 404 7.13 -22.75 -5.89
C PHE A 404 7.69 -21.49 -6.57
N LEU A 405 6.84 -20.53 -6.95
CA LEU A 405 7.29 -19.30 -7.60
C LEU A 405 7.98 -18.35 -6.62
N LEU A 406 7.51 -18.25 -5.38
CA LEU A 406 8.13 -17.41 -4.35
C LEU A 406 9.52 -17.93 -3.96
N ASP A 407 9.68 -19.25 -3.88
CA ASP A 407 10.97 -19.91 -3.69
C ASP A 407 11.87 -19.74 -4.93
N TYR A 408 11.31 -19.81 -6.14
CA TYR A 408 12.04 -19.54 -7.38
C TYR A 408 12.59 -18.11 -7.41
N MET A 409 11.76 -17.11 -7.14
CA MET A 409 12.18 -15.71 -7.04
C MET A 409 13.28 -15.53 -6.00
N SER A 410 13.14 -16.18 -4.84
CA SER A 410 14.14 -16.17 -3.75
C SER A 410 15.46 -16.87 -4.09
N SER A 411 15.44 -17.86 -4.98
CA SER A 411 16.61 -18.70 -5.33
C SER A 411 17.29 -18.30 -6.64
N SER A 412 16.69 -17.42 -7.44
CA SER A 412 17.15 -17.05 -8.77
C SER A 412 18.48 -16.25 -8.78
N SER A 413 19.59 -16.95 -8.55
CA SER A 413 20.74 -16.84 -9.43
C SER A 413 20.40 -17.61 -10.70
N SER A 414 20.40 -16.96 -11.87
CA SER A 414 20.05 -17.56 -13.16
C SER A 414 20.68 -18.96 -13.36
N SER A 415 19.87 -20.02 -13.25
CA SER A 415 20.27 -21.39 -13.59
C SER A 415 19.56 -21.84 -14.87
N SER A 416 19.87 -21.18 -15.99
CA SER A 416 19.56 -21.77 -17.30
C SER A 416 20.63 -22.79 -17.66
N SER A 417 20.25 -24.03 -17.93
CA SER A 417 21.10 -25.10 -18.46
C SER A 417 21.49 -24.92 -19.94
N GLU A 418 21.30 -23.73 -20.51
CA GLU A 418 21.67 -23.42 -21.89
C GLU A 418 23.12 -22.92 -22.01
N PRO A 419 23.94 -23.50 -22.91
CA PRO A 419 25.38 -23.27 -22.97
C PRO A 419 25.80 -21.92 -23.60
N ASN A 420 24.89 -20.97 -23.84
CA ASN A 420 25.21 -19.73 -24.58
C ASN A 420 24.54 -18.42 -24.12
N LYS A 421 23.95 -18.35 -22.92
CA LYS A 421 23.60 -17.06 -22.30
C LYS A 421 24.67 -16.67 -21.29
N THR A 422 25.27 -15.50 -21.46
CA THR A 422 26.09 -14.86 -20.44
C THR A 422 25.38 -14.90 -19.10
N LYS A 423 26.01 -15.50 -18.08
CA LYS A 423 25.58 -15.43 -16.68
C LYS A 423 25.41 -13.95 -16.31
N SER A 424 24.19 -13.46 -16.29
CA SER A 424 23.91 -12.21 -15.59
C SER A 424 23.88 -12.56 -14.11
N ASN A 425 24.73 -11.89 -13.34
CA ASN A 425 24.87 -12.02 -11.89
C ASN A 425 23.64 -11.39 -11.20
N THR A 426 22.43 -11.80 -11.58
CA THR A 426 21.18 -11.20 -11.09
C THR A 426 20.92 -11.64 -9.66
N LEU A 427 20.72 -10.65 -8.79
CA LEU A 427 20.16 -10.79 -7.44
C LEU A 427 18.78 -11.48 -7.51
N PRO A 428 18.29 -12.09 -6.40
CA PRO A 428 16.93 -12.61 -6.34
C PRO A 428 15.94 -11.51 -6.71
N LEU A 429 14.87 -11.90 -7.41
CA LEU A 429 13.75 -10.99 -7.62
C LEU A 429 13.08 -10.75 -6.28
N HIS A 430 13.21 -9.52 -5.78
CA HIS A 430 12.70 -9.17 -4.46
C HIS A 430 11.17 -9.04 -4.48
N PHE A 431 10.53 -9.35 -3.37
CA PHE A 431 9.10 -9.18 -3.25
C PHE A 431 8.65 -8.58 -1.91
N MET A 432 7.60 -7.78 -1.98
CA MET A 432 6.82 -7.33 -0.84
C MET A 432 5.64 -8.29 -0.68
N TYR A 433 5.57 -8.99 0.44
CA TYR A 433 4.56 -10.02 0.63
C TYR A 433 3.21 -9.42 1.02
N SER A 434 2.17 -9.72 0.25
CA SER A 434 0.82 -9.20 0.46
C SER A 434 0.13 -9.90 1.63
N LEU A 435 -0.39 -9.11 2.56
CA LEU A 435 -1.25 -9.56 3.66
C LEU A 435 -2.64 -8.89 3.60
N ARG A 436 -2.92 -8.12 2.55
CA ARG A 436 -4.09 -7.23 2.46
C ARG A 436 -5.44 -7.96 2.64
N ASP A 437 -5.53 -9.22 2.20
CA ASP A 437 -6.81 -9.89 1.99
C ASP A 437 -7.57 -10.10 3.31
N ASP A 438 -6.86 -10.24 4.43
CA ASP A 438 -7.46 -10.36 5.76
C ASP A 438 -6.51 -9.84 6.87
N TYR A 439 -5.90 -8.68 6.64
CA TYR A 439 -4.88 -8.13 7.55
C TYR A 439 -5.41 -7.79 8.95
N GLN A 440 -6.72 -7.64 9.11
CA GLN A 440 -7.36 -7.38 10.40
C GLN A 440 -7.40 -8.65 11.28
N ASN A 441 -7.32 -9.84 10.66
CA ASN A 441 -7.34 -11.12 11.33
C ASN A 441 -5.94 -11.56 11.79
N GLN A 442 -5.74 -11.58 13.10
CA GLN A 442 -4.44 -11.88 13.71
C GLN A 442 -3.91 -13.30 13.40
N SER A 443 -4.82 -14.28 13.26
CA SER A 443 -4.45 -15.66 12.92
C SER A 443 -4.02 -15.79 11.46
N TYR A 444 -4.67 -15.04 10.56
CA TYR A 444 -4.28 -14.93 9.15
C TYR A 444 -2.88 -14.32 9.03
N LEU A 445 -2.64 -13.19 9.71
CA LEU A 445 -1.33 -12.54 9.74
C LEU A 445 -0.23 -13.48 10.21
N GLU A 446 -0.43 -14.13 11.36
CA GLU A 446 0.56 -15.05 11.94
C GLU A 446 0.90 -16.19 10.98
N THR A 447 -0.12 -16.85 10.42
CA THR A 447 0.07 -17.98 9.49
C THR A 447 0.89 -17.56 8.26
N ASN A 448 0.53 -16.41 7.68
CA ASN A 448 1.11 -15.95 6.42
C ASN A 448 2.51 -15.33 6.61
N VAL A 449 2.75 -14.60 7.69
CA VAL A 449 4.07 -14.06 8.05
C VAL A 449 5.05 -15.19 8.38
N LEU A 450 4.63 -16.20 9.14
CA LEU A 450 5.48 -17.35 9.46
C LEU A 450 5.89 -18.14 8.21
N ALA A 451 5.03 -18.20 7.20
CA ALA A 451 5.35 -18.84 5.92
C ALA A 451 6.38 -18.03 5.11
N ALA A 452 6.26 -16.71 5.08
CA ALA A 452 7.08 -15.85 4.23
C ALA A 452 8.42 -15.39 4.84
N ARG A 453 8.51 -15.26 6.17
CA ARG A 453 9.62 -14.56 6.86
C ARG A 453 11.03 -15.04 6.58
N ASN A 454 11.19 -16.27 6.08
CA ASN A 454 12.49 -16.88 5.76
C ASN A 454 12.81 -16.89 4.26
N ALA A 455 11.95 -16.33 3.41
CA ALA A 455 12.23 -16.22 1.99
C ALA A 455 13.36 -15.20 1.75
N SER A 456 14.33 -15.54 0.90
CA SER A 456 15.43 -14.63 0.54
C SER A 456 15.00 -13.47 -0.35
N GLY A 457 13.88 -13.62 -1.08
CA GLY A 457 13.30 -12.55 -1.90
C GLY A 457 12.52 -11.51 -1.08
N LEU A 458 12.07 -11.84 0.13
CA LEU A 458 11.26 -10.93 0.94
C LEU A 458 12.02 -9.64 1.25
N PHE A 459 11.40 -8.48 1.05
CA PHE A 459 11.96 -7.22 1.53
C PHE A 459 11.03 -6.42 2.45
N ALA A 460 9.72 -6.64 2.38
CA ALA A 460 8.72 -5.95 3.20
C ALA A 460 7.41 -6.75 3.24
N TYR A 461 6.53 -6.41 4.17
CA TYR A 461 5.12 -6.86 4.16
C TYR A 461 4.23 -5.71 3.74
N TRP A 462 3.24 -5.95 2.90
CA TRP A 462 2.17 -5.00 2.64
C TRP A 462 0.94 -5.39 3.46
N SER A 463 0.66 -4.64 4.53
CA SER A 463 -0.39 -5.02 5.48
C SER A 463 -1.76 -4.49 5.08
N ALA A 464 -1.90 -3.20 4.79
CA ALA A 464 -3.20 -2.58 4.58
C ALA A 464 -3.25 -1.83 3.24
N ASP A 465 -4.34 -2.07 2.52
CA ASP A 465 -4.66 -1.49 1.22
C ASP A 465 -5.75 -0.44 1.41
N GLU A 466 -5.38 0.84 1.29
CA GLU A 466 -6.27 1.99 1.37
C GLU A 466 -7.22 2.02 2.60
N PRO A 467 -6.73 1.77 3.84
CA PRO A 467 -7.60 1.76 5.02
C PRO A 467 -8.25 3.12 5.29
N ASP A 468 -7.68 4.21 4.76
CA ASP A 468 -8.26 5.56 4.75
C ASP A 468 -9.44 5.69 3.78
N GLY A 469 -9.37 5.06 2.62
CA GLY A 469 -10.46 4.97 1.64
C GLY A 469 -11.64 4.17 2.18
N TRP A 470 -11.34 2.95 2.67
CA TRP A 470 -12.31 2.03 3.27
C TRP A 470 -12.83 2.46 4.65
N GLN A 471 -12.20 3.49 5.25
CA GLN A 471 -12.49 3.96 6.61
C GLN A 471 -12.35 2.84 7.65
N ASP A 472 -11.33 1.98 7.50
CA ASP A 472 -11.06 0.92 8.44
C ASP A 472 -10.84 1.50 9.86
N PRO A 473 -11.19 0.76 10.93
CA PRO A 473 -10.92 1.22 12.29
C PRO A 473 -9.43 1.53 12.48
N PHE A 474 -9.09 2.71 13.04
CA PHE A 474 -7.69 3.15 13.18
C PHE A 474 -6.77 2.13 13.87
N ALA A 475 -7.31 1.36 14.81
CA ALA A 475 -6.57 0.34 15.53
C ALA A 475 -6.18 -0.87 14.66
N ALA A 476 -6.91 -1.16 13.58
CA ALA A 476 -6.68 -2.35 12.76
C ALA A 476 -5.30 -2.34 12.06
N PRO A 477 -4.91 -1.30 11.28
CA PRO A 477 -3.58 -1.28 10.66
C PRO A 477 -2.47 -1.20 11.70
N GLN A 478 -2.68 -0.50 12.83
CA GLN A 478 -1.69 -0.43 13.91
C GLN A 478 -1.49 -1.79 14.61
N ALA A 479 -2.56 -2.54 14.83
CA ALA A 479 -2.50 -3.88 15.41
C ALA A 479 -1.79 -4.86 14.46
N ALA A 480 -2.05 -4.78 13.16
CA ALA A 480 -1.37 -5.59 12.16
C ALA A 480 0.14 -5.29 12.12
N HIS A 481 0.53 -4.01 12.06
CA HIS A 481 1.93 -3.59 12.13
C HIS A 481 2.61 -4.12 13.39
N ALA A 482 2.03 -3.88 14.56
CA ALA A 482 2.58 -4.31 15.84
C ALA A 482 2.71 -5.85 15.92
N ARG A 483 1.75 -6.59 15.37
CA ARG A 483 1.79 -8.05 15.34
C ARG A 483 2.90 -8.56 14.44
N ILE A 484 3.00 -8.07 13.20
CA ILE A 484 4.05 -8.48 12.25
C ILE A 484 5.44 -8.19 12.83
N ARG A 485 5.65 -6.98 13.37
CA ARG A 485 6.92 -6.51 13.95
C ARG A 485 7.22 -7.08 15.33
N SER A 486 6.33 -7.90 15.91
CA SER A 486 6.56 -8.51 17.20
C SER A 486 7.75 -9.48 17.16
N ASP A 487 8.41 -9.65 18.31
CA ASP A 487 9.50 -10.60 18.51
C ASP A 487 9.10 -12.05 18.20
N ALA A 488 7.81 -12.37 18.29
CA ALA A 488 7.27 -13.69 17.96
C ALA A 488 7.17 -13.98 16.44
N LEU A 489 7.07 -12.95 15.58
CA LEU A 489 6.82 -13.11 14.15
C LEU A 489 8.03 -12.74 13.29
N ASP A 490 8.17 -11.45 12.93
CA ASP A 490 9.23 -11.00 12.03
C ASP A 490 9.68 -9.55 12.29
N PRO A 491 10.61 -9.33 13.24
CA PRO A 491 11.20 -8.02 13.48
C PRO A 491 12.27 -7.63 12.44
N TYR A 492 12.50 -8.41 11.38
CA TYR A 492 13.57 -8.18 10.39
C TYR A 492 13.13 -7.45 9.12
N HIS A 493 11.83 -7.25 8.93
CA HIS A 493 11.29 -6.61 7.73
C HIS A 493 10.34 -5.46 8.09
N PRO A 494 10.32 -4.38 7.28
CA PRO A 494 9.38 -3.28 7.44
C PRO A 494 7.97 -3.67 6.96
N VAL A 495 6.99 -2.94 7.47
CA VAL A 495 5.57 -3.08 7.09
C VAL A 495 5.11 -1.84 6.33
N ALA A 496 4.44 -2.06 5.20
CA ALA A 496 3.92 -1.04 4.31
C ALA A 496 2.41 -0.89 4.45
N VAL A 497 1.94 0.36 4.39
CA VAL A 497 0.52 0.72 4.31
C VAL A 497 0.33 1.62 3.09
N THR A 498 -0.67 1.29 2.28
CA THR A 498 -1.06 2.11 1.12
C THR A 498 -2.18 3.05 1.52
N LEU A 499 -2.01 4.35 1.25
CA LEU A 499 -3.06 5.36 1.42
C LEU A 499 -3.43 5.95 0.06
N ASN A 500 -4.72 6.25 -0.12
CA ASN A 500 -5.23 6.83 -1.37
C ASN A 500 -5.78 8.24 -1.18
N CYS A 501 -6.40 8.49 -0.02
CA CYS A 501 -7.07 9.76 0.24
C CYS A 501 -6.07 10.91 0.31
N ARG A 502 -6.49 12.09 -0.15
CA ARG A 502 -5.60 13.26 -0.12
C ARG A 502 -5.26 13.68 1.29
N ASP A 503 -6.26 13.77 2.17
CA ASP A 503 -6.11 14.19 3.55
C ASP A 503 -7.30 13.75 4.42
N TYR A 504 -7.38 12.46 4.70
CA TYR A 504 -8.42 11.90 5.58
C TYR A 504 -7.77 11.06 6.68
N TYR A 505 -7.74 11.60 7.91
CA TYR A 505 -7.10 11.00 9.08
C TYR A 505 -5.68 10.48 8.80
N PHE A 506 -4.91 11.28 8.06
CA PHE A 506 -3.55 10.93 7.65
C PHE A 506 -2.68 10.55 8.86
N ALA A 507 -2.82 11.27 9.99
CA ALA A 507 -2.03 11.02 11.18
C ALA A 507 -2.25 9.61 11.76
N GLU A 508 -3.49 9.14 11.78
CA GLU A 508 -3.90 7.88 12.36
C GLU A 508 -3.51 6.70 11.47
N TYR A 509 -3.80 6.79 10.18
CA TYR A 509 -3.53 5.70 9.23
C TYR A 509 -2.04 5.58 8.90
N SER A 510 -1.32 6.69 8.70
CA SER A 510 0.13 6.65 8.44
C SER A 510 0.94 6.13 9.63
N ALA A 511 0.41 6.19 10.86
CA ALA A 511 1.13 5.73 12.05
C ALA A 511 1.51 4.24 11.98
N ALA A 512 0.73 3.43 11.26
CA ALA A 512 0.94 1.99 11.08
C ALA A 512 1.97 1.63 9.99
N ALA A 513 2.61 2.61 9.35
CA ALA A 513 3.52 2.39 8.23
C ALA A 513 5.00 2.55 8.63
N ASP A 514 5.84 1.56 8.36
CA ASP A 514 7.29 1.79 8.20
C ASP A 514 7.58 2.35 6.81
N LEU A 515 6.87 1.81 5.80
CA LEU A 515 6.86 2.29 4.41
C LEU A 515 5.47 2.83 4.10
N LEU A 516 5.38 4.12 3.75
CA LEU A 516 4.14 4.70 3.27
C LEU A 516 4.06 4.54 1.76
N MET A 517 2.99 3.91 1.28
CA MET A 517 2.70 3.77 -0.14
C MET A 517 1.53 4.68 -0.49
N MET A 518 1.55 5.27 -1.68
CA MET A 518 0.60 6.32 -2.04
C MET A 518 0.02 6.11 -3.42
N ASP A 519 -1.30 5.94 -3.44
CA ASP A 519 -2.08 5.77 -4.67
C ASP A 519 -2.41 7.15 -5.22
N VAL A 520 -1.78 7.47 -6.34
CA VAL A 520 -2.00 8.71 -7.08
C VAL A 520 -2.08 8.35 -8.55
N TYR A 521 -3.31 8.22 -9.06
CA TYR A 521 -3.59 7.75 -10.41
C TYR A 521 -4.29 8.84 -11.25
N PRO A 522 -3.54 9.87 -11.70
CA PRO A 522 -4.13 11.06 -12.29
C PRO A 522 -4.44 10.96 -13.79
N ILE A 523 -3.99 9.92 -14.48
CA ILE A 523 -4.00 9.90 -15.94
C ILE A 523 -5.33 9.39 -16.50
N GLY A 524 -5.94 10.18 -17.38
CA GLY A 524 -7.16 9.79 -18.07
C GLY A 524 -8.43 9.83 -17.21
N ILE A 525 -8.40 10.54 -16.08
CA ILE A 525 -9.55 10.71 -15.19
C ILE A 525 -10.40 11.93 -15.54
N ASN A 526 -11.68 11.91 -15.13
CA ASN A 526 -12.42 13.13 -14.87
C ASN A 526 -12.34 13.47 -13.38
N ALA A 527 -11.39 14.34 -13.02
CA ALA A 527 -11.12 14.63 -11.61
C ALA A 527 -12.26 15.40 -10.89
N THR A 528 -13.21 15.95 -11.65
CA THR A 528 -14.30 16.78 -11.12
C THR A 528 -15.65 16.07 -11.08
N TRP A 529 -15.79 14.91 -11.73
CA TRP A 529 -17.06 14.20 -11.84
C TRP A 529 -16.87 12.68 -11.84
N SER A 530 -17.55 11.99 -10.92
CA SER A 530 -17.43 10.55 -10.73
C SER A 530 -18.27 9.73 -11.72
N LYS A 531 -17.90 8.44 -11.87
CA LYS A 531 -18.73 7.44 -12.57
C LYS A 531 -20.10 7.21 -11.93
N TRP A 532 -20.27 7.64 -10.67
CA TRP A 532 -21.51 7.51 -9.90
C TRP A 532 -22.52 8.64 -10.20
N GLY A 533 -22.14 9.63 -11.01
CA GLY A 533 -23.00 10.77 -11.33
C GLY A 533 -23.03 11.85 -10.25
N THR A 534 -21.92 11.99 -9.50
CA THR A 534 -21.72 13.02 -8.48
C THR A 534 -20.48 13.86 -8.78
N GLU A 535 -20.46 15.10 -8.29
CA GLU A 535 -19.24 15.92 -8.33
C GLU A 535 -18.16 15.31 -7.44
N CYS A 536 -16.90 15.60 -7.72
CA CYS A 536 -15.79 15.27 -6.81
C CYS A 536 -15.17 16.55 -6.29
N ASN A 537 -15.28 16.76 -4.97
CA ASN A 537 -14.87 18.00 -4.30
C ASN A 537 -14.54 17.74 -2.81
N ALA A 538 -14.63 18.78 -1.98
CA ALA A 538 -14.36 18.65 -0.54
C ALA A 538 -15.43 17.83 0.22
N THR A 539 -16.63 17.67 -0.35
CA THR A 539 -17.80 17.08 0.33
C THR A 539 -18.40 15.85 -0.36
N TYR A 540 -18.16 15.67 -1.66
CA TYR A 540 -18.42 14.44 -2.42
C TYR A 540 -17.10 13.82 -2.89
N GLY A 541 -17.04 12.49 -2.95
CA GLY A 541 -15.80 11.76 -3.26
C GLY A 541 -15.93 10.69 -4.35
N ASP A 542 -14.82 9.99 -4.55
CA ASP A 542 -14.62 8.84 -5.44
C ASP A 542 -14.57 9.15 -6.97
N CYS A 543 -13.49 9.81 -7.41
CA CYS A 543 -13.13 10.00 -8.83
C CYS A 543 -11.89 9.20 -9.27
N GLY A 544 -11.48 8.18 -8.51
CA GLY A 544 -10.24 7.43 -8.75
C GLY A 544 -8.95 8.13 -8.28
N CYS A 545 -8.92 9.46 -8.13
CA CYS A 545 -7.77 10.19 -7.57
C CYS A 545 -8.27 11.37 -6.71
N ASP A 546 -8.28 11.20 -5.39
CA ASP A 546 -8.90 12.19 -4.49
C ASP A 546 -8.20 13.55 -4.55
N GLY A 547 -8.97 14.58 -4.92
CA GLY A 547 -8.51 15.97 -4.99
C GLY A 547 -7.40 16.23 -6.01
N CYS A 548 -7.26 15.38 -7.02
CA CYS A 548 -6.30 15.53 -8.12
C CYS A 548 -6.81 16.53 -9.18
N ALA A 549 -5.91 17.04 -10.01
CA ALA A 549 -6.22 17.85 -11.19
C ALA A 549 -6.33 17.01 -12.47
N GLY A 550 -5.85 15.75 -12.44
CA GLY A 550 -5.82 14.86 -13.60
C GLY A 550 -4.54 15.03 -14.44
N THR A 551 -3.42 15.37 -13.80
CA THR A 551 -2.14 15.60 -14.47
C THR A 551 -1.00 14.90 -13.73
N VAL A 552 0.12 14.69 -14.41
CA VAL A 552 1.34 14.12 -13.79
C VAL A 552 1.82 14.90 -12.55
N TRP A 553 1.47 16.18 -12.42
CA TRP A 553 1.84 17.02 -11.28
C TRP A 553 1.16 16.62 -9.97
N ASP A 554 0.01 15.94 -10.03
CA ASP A 554 -0.66 15.42 -8.85
C ASP A 554 0.26 14.52 -8.02
N VAL A 555 1.19 13.82 -8.67
CA VAL A 555 2.22 13.00 -8.01
C VAL A 555 3.16 13.87 -7.18
N ALA A 556 3.74 14.93 -7.77
CA ALA A 556 4.68 15.80 -7.08
C ALA A 556 4.00 16.56 -5.92
N GLU A 557 2.76 17.00 -6.15
CA GLU A 557 1.95 17.69 -5.14
C GLU A 557 1.63 16.77 -3.96
N ARG A 558 1.06 15.58 -4.22
CA ARG A 558 0.72 14.63 -3.16
C ARG A 558 1.95 14.29 -2.31
N MET A 559 3.07 13.97 -2.94
CA MET A 559 4.31 13.64 -2.23
C MET A 559 4.84 14.81 -1.38
N GLY A 560 4.70 16.04 -1.87
CA GLY A 560 5.04 17.25 -1.13
C GLY A 560 4.11 17.54 0.06
N GLU A 561 2.81 17.25 -0.08
CA GLU A 561 1.82 17.39 0.99
C GLU A 561 2.08 16.42 2.14
N LEU A 562 2.41 15.15 1.87
CA LEU A 562 2.68 14.15 2.90
C LEU A 562 3.82 14.60 3.83
N ARG A 563 4.95 15.03 3.26
CA ARG A 563 6.08 15.57 4.01
C ARG A 563 5.73 16.81 4.83
N ARG A 564 4.80 17.63 4.33
CA ARG A 564 4.29 18.80 5.06
C ARG A 564 3.47 18.36 6.27
N ARG A 565 2.58 17.37 6.10
CA ARG A 565 1.77 16.81 7.18
C ARG A 565 2.64 16.13 8.24
N GLU A 566 3.68 15.38 7.86
CA GLU A 566 4.61 14.80 8.86
C GLU A 566 5.33 15.86 9.70
N ARG A 567 5.75 16.98 9.08
CA ARG A 567 6.32 18.13 9.81
C ARG A 567 5.30 18.78 10.75
N TRP A 568 4.05 18.94 10.30
CA TRP A 568 2.97 19.43 11.15
C TRP A 568 2.73 18.51 12.35
N LEU A 569 2.81 17.19 12.15
CA LEU A 569 2.67 16.20 13.22
C LEU A 569 3.91 16.07 14.13
N GLY A 570 5.03 16.71 13.79
CA GLY A 570 6.28 16.63 14.57
C GLY A 570 6.88 15.23 14.57
N ARG A 571 6.60 14.42 13.53
CA ARG A 571 7.08 13.04 13.41
C ARG A 571 8.42 12.98 12.67
N TRP A 572 9.17 11.91 12.92
CA TRP A 572 10.30 11.58 12.06
C TRP A 572 9.77 11.19 10.67
N PRO A 573 10.36 11.65 9.56
CA PRO A 573 9.84 11.38 8.22
C PRO A 573 9.80 9.88 7.90
N LYS A 574 8.68 9.42 7.33
CA LYS A 574 8.55 8.04 6.86
C LYS A 574 9.21 7.85 5.50
N THR A 575 9.61 6.60 5.24
CA THR A 575 10.06 6.20 3.91
C THR A 575 8.83 6.06 3.01
N VAL A 576 8.87 6.65 1.83
CA VAL A 576 7.74 6.64 0.89
C VAL A 576 8.08 5.82 -0.34
N VAL A 577 7.18 4.95 -0.76
CA VAL A 577 7.21 4.22 -2.04
C VAL A 577 6.05 4.70 -2.90
N PHE A 578 6.31 4.95 -4.18
CA PHE A 578 5.28 5.50 -5.07
C PHE A 578 4.50 4.37 -5.74
N ASN A 579 3.16 4.40 -5.61
CA ASN A 579 2.29 3.52 -6.36
C ASN A 579 1.89 4.18 -7.67
N GLN A 580 2.52 3.71 -8.74
CA GLN A 580 2.39 4.33 -10.04
C GLN A 580 1.22 3.75 -10.82
N GLN A 581 0.44 4.63 -11.45
CA GLN A 581 -0.55 4.22 -12.46
C GLN A 581 0.17 3.60 -13.65
N SER A 582 -0.20 2.37 -14.00
CA SER A 582 0.22 1.68 -15.22
C SER A 582 -0.96 0.90 -15.84
N PHE A 583 -2.15 1.47 -15.75
CA PHE A 583 -3.41 0.85 -16.12
C PHE A 583 -4.48 1.89 -16.48
N HIS A 584 -5.61 1.38 -16.98
CA HIS A 584 -6.87 2.07 -17.20
C HIS A 584 -8.05 1.18 -16.82
N GLY A 585 -9.26 1.75 -16.80
CA GLY A 585 -10.49 1.01 -16.57
C GLY A 585 -11.32 1.51 -15.39
N GLU A 586 -12.16 0.62 -14.87
CA GLU A 586 -13.13 0.86 -13.79
C GLU A 586 -14.08 2.05 -13.99
N ASP A 587 -14.20 2.53 -15.23
CA ASP A 587 -14.92 3.74 -15.62
C ASP A 587 -14.37 5.04 -14.97
N TYR A 588 -13.19 4.96 -14.34
CA TYR A 588 -12.45 6.12 -13.83
C TYR A 588 -11.38 6.58 -14.81
N TRP A 589 -10.57 5.65 -15.30
CA TRP A 589 -9.40 5.93 -16.13
C TRP A 589 -9.68 5.52 -17.57
N LEU A 590 -9.82 6.50 -18.46
CA LEU A 590 -10.22 6.29 -19.85
C LEU A 590 -9.12 5.71 -20.74
N ARG A 591 -7.86 5.78 -20.31
CA ARG A 591 -6.70 5.31 -21.07
C ARG A 591 -5.52 5.03 -20.15
N ASP A 592 -4.59 4.23 -20.67
CA ASP A 592 -3.29 4.03 -20.06
C ASP A 592 -2.46 5.33 -20.12
N PRO A 593 -1.49 5.50 -19.20
CA PRO A 593 -0.42 6.47 -19.38
C PRO A 593 0.39 6.19 -20.65
N SER A 594 0.83 7.26 -21.31
CA SER A 594 1.86 7.18 -22.35
C SER A 594 3.23 6.87 -21.74
N GLU A 595 4.21 6.47 -22.58
CA GLU A 595 5.59 6.23 -22.12
C GLU A 595 6.19 7.46 -21.39
N GLY A 596 5.95 8.66 -21.93
CA GLY A 596 6.44 9.92 -21.35
C GLY A 596 5.80 10.21 -19.99
N GLU A 597 4.47 10.09 -19.87
CA GLU A 597 3.77 10.27 -18.59
C GLU A 597 4.27 9.27 -17.54
N THR A 598 4.51 8.02 -17.95
CA THR A 598 5.07 6.96 -17.10
C THR A 598 6.44 7.35 -16.51
N TRP A 599 7.35 7.89 -17.31
CA TRP A 599 8.67 8.31 -16.81
C TRP A 599 8.61 9.59 -15.97
N VAL A 600 7.77 10.55 -16.37
CA VAL A 600 7.58 11.80 -15.64
C VAL A 600 7.01 11.52 -14.24
N MET A 601 5.96 10.71 -14.11
CA MET A 601 5.38 10.39 -12.79
C MET A 601 6.42 9.75 -11.85
N ALA A 602 7.17 8.76 -12.34
CA ALA A 602 8.22 8.10 -11.56
C ALA A 602 9.29 9.10 -11.08
N LEU A 603 9.81 9.94 -11.97
CA LEU A 603 10.89 10.87 -11.64
C LEU A 603 10.42 12.08 -10.83
N LEU A 604 9.19 12.55 -10.99
CA LEU A 604 8.58 13.51 -10.06
C LEU A 604 8.51 12.93 -8.64
N ALA A 605 8.09 11.67 -8.49
CA ALA A 605 8.08 11.00 -7.19
C ALA A 605 9.50 10.86 -6.60
N VAL A 606 10.49 10.46 -7.42
CA VAL A 606 11.90 10.36 -6.99
C VAL A 606 12.47 11.74 -6.60
N ASN A 607 12.15 12.80 -7.33
CA ASN A 607 12.54 14.18 -6.97
C ASN A 607 11.86 14.66 -5.68
N ARG A 608 10.72 14.07 -5.31
CA ARG A 608 10.07 14.20 -4.00
C ARG A 608 10.44 13.06 -3.04
N GLY A 609 11.57 12.39 -3.31
CA GLY A 609 12.27 11.41 -2.48
C GLY A 609 11.50 10.14 -2.18
N ALA A 610 10.68 9.68 -3.13
CA ALA A 610 10.28 8.28 -3.19
C ALA A 610 11.53 7.37 -3.20
N LYS A 611 11.43 6.24 -2.52
CA LYS A 611 12.50 5.26 -2.33
C LYS A 611 12.18 3.92 -2.99
N GLY A 612 11.16 3.91 -3.84
CA GLY A 612 10.74 2.79 -4.67
C GLY A 612 9.57 3.21 -5.56
N VAL A 613 9.31 2.41 -6.59
CA VAL A 613 8.18 2.54 -7.51
C VAL A 613 7.54 1.16 -7.68
N ILE A 614 6.29 1.00 -7.24
CA ILE A 614 5.55 -0.26 -7.37
C ILE A 614 4.23 0.02 -8.08
N SER A 615 4.12 -0.44 -9.31
CA SER A 615 3.05 0.00 -10.21
C SER A 615 1.88 -0.98 -10.21
N TRP A 616 0.65 -0.48 -10.29
CA TRP A 616 -0.54 -1.31 -10.42
C TRP A 616 -0.90 -1.46 -11.91
N VAL A 617 -1.11 -2.65 -12.48
CA VAL A 617 -0.82 -4.02 -12.01
C VAL A 617 -0.28 -4.85 -13.19
N TRP A 618 0.50 -5.90 -12.91
CA TRP A 618 1.06 -6.83 -13.89
C TRP A 618 0.16 -8.07 -14.09
N PRO A 619 -0.01 -8.58 -15.34
CA PRO A 619 0.56 -8.07 -16.59
C PRO A 619 -0.05 -6.75 -17.04
N THR A 620 0.77 -5.87 -17.61
CA THR A 620 0.35 -4.61 -18.24
C THR A 620 0.57 -4.67 -19.76
N SER A 621 0.27 -3.60 -20.49
CA SER A 621 0.53 -3.52 -21.93
C SER A 621 2.03 -3.67 -22.23
N GLY A 622 2.37 -4.17 -23.42
CA GLY A 622 3.78 -4.34 -23.82
C GLY A 622 4.55 -3.01 -23.85
N GLU A 623 3.87 -1.92 -24.18
CA GLU A 623 4.41 -0.56 -24.22
C GLU A 623 4.77 -0.07 -22.81
N LEU A 624 3.86 -0.21 -21.85
CA LEU A 624 4.11 0.14 -20.45
C LEU A 624 5.17 -0.76 -19.82
N ALA A 625 5.13 -2.08 -20.08
CA ALA A 625 6.15 -3.02 -19.62
C ALA A 625 7.56 -2.59 -20.06
N ALA A 626 7.71 -2.22 -21.34
CA ALA A 626 8.98 -1.74 -21.89
C ALA A 626 9.39 -0.37 -21.30
N ALA A 627 8.45 0.55 -21.11
CA ALA A 627 8.72 1.87 -20.53
C ALA A 627 9.21 1.76 -19.09
N HIS A 628 8.54 0.98 -18.25
CA HIS A 628 8.94 0.74 -16.86
C HIS A 628 10.30 0.03 -16.80
N GLY A 629 10.51 -1.02 -17.60
CA GLY A 629 11.78 -1.77 -17.63
C GLY A 629 13.00 -0.88 -17.94
N LYS A 630 12.88 0.00 -18.93
CA LYS A 630 13.94 0.94 -19.31
C LYS A 630 14.37 1.85 -18.16
N LEU A 631 13.42 2.45 -17.44
CA LEU A 631 13.73 3.34 -16.32
C LEU A 631 14.18 2.57 -15.08
N ALA A 632 13.59 1.41 -14.82
CA ALA A 632 13.98 0.52 -13.72
C ALA A 632 15.46 0.11 -13.83
N ALA A 633 15.92 -0.29 -15.02
CA ALA A 633 17.31 -0.66 -15.26
C ALA A 633 18.30 0.48 -14.91
N VAL A 634 17.88 1.74 -15.00
CA VAL A 634 18.69 2.89 -14.61
C VAL A 634 18.61 3.16 -13.11
N LEU A 635 17.41 3.36 -12.55
CA LEU A 635 17.25 3.73 -11.13
C LEU A 635 17.75 2.65 -10.16
N THR A 636 17.71 1.38 -10.59
CA THR A 636 18.20 0.24 -9.82
C THR A 636 19.66 -0.11 -10.15
N GLY A 637 20.22 0.50 -11.21
CA GLY A 637 21.58 0.28 -11.68
C GLY A 637 22.62 0.91 -10.75
N ALA A 638 23.84 0.34 -10.77
CA ALA A 638 24.93 0.69 -9.86
C ALA A 638 25.32 2.18 -9.91
N ASP A 639 25.17 2.84 -11.06
CA ASP A 639 25.54 4.24 -11.25
C ASP A 639 24.57 5.21 -10.55
N VAL A 640 23.31 4.83 -10.36
CA VAL A 640 22.25 5.73 -9.88
C VAL A 640 21.71 5.32 -8.51
N VAL A 641 21.61 4.02 -8.22
CA VAL A 641 20.99 3.50 -6.98
C VAL A 641 21.64 4.10 -5.72
N GLY A 642 22.96 4.29 -5.73
CA GLY A 642 23.70 4.90 -4.61
C GLY A 642 23.24 6.33 -4.31
N PHE A 643 22.91 7.12 -5.33
CA PHE A 643 22.41 8.48 -5.16
C PHE A 643 20.98 8.49 -4.61
N VAL A 644 20.07 7.76 -5.23
CA VAL A 644 18.63 7.82 -4.88
C VAL A 644 18.32 7.11 -3.56
N VAL A 645 19.11 6.10 -3.17
CA VAL A 645 18.96 5.40 -1.88
C VAL A 645 19.74 6.10 -0.76
N ALA A 646 21.05 6.31 -0.95
CA ALA A 646 21.98 6.71 0.12
C ALA A 646 22.48 8.16 0.02
N GLY A 647 22.29 8.81 -1.12
CA GLY A 647 22.85 10.12 -1.41
C GLY A 647 22.23 11.26 -0.61
N GLU A 648 23.00 12.34 -0.49
CA GLU A 648 22.52 13.57 0.11
C GLU A 648 21.54 14.27 -0.82
N GLY A 649 20.25 13.99 -0.65
CA GLY A 649 19.16 14.57 -1.43
C GLY A 649 17.84 13.84 -1.19
N PRO A 650 16.81 14.09 -2.02
CA PRO A 650 16.79 15.10 -3.08
C PRO A 650 16.86 16.52 -2.53
N ARG A 651 17.60 17.39 -3.20
CA ARG A 651 17.58 18.85 -3.00
C ARG A 651 16.95 19.49 -4.23
N ALA A 652 15.85 20.23 -4.03
CA ALA A 652 15.25 21.01 -5.11
C ALA A 652 16.26 22.05 -5.62
N MET A 653 16.39 22.17 -6.94
CA MET A 653 17.34 23.06 -7.57
C MET A 653 16.65 24.27 -8.17
N ARG A 654 17.39 25.38 -8.26
CA ARG A 654 16.91 26.56 -8.98
C ARG A 654 17.08 26.32 -10.48
N VAL A 655 15.98 26.50 -11.19
CA VAL A 655 15.89 26.45 -12.65
C VAL A 655 15.66 27.86 -13.16
N GLU A 656 16.16 28.19 -14.34
CA GLU A 656 15.83 29.38 -15.10
C GLU A 656 15.33 28.92 -16.48
N VAL A 657 14.24 29.51 -16.97
CA VAL A 657 13.66 29.20 -18.29
C VAL A 657 13.42 30.50 -19.04
N SER A 658 13.48 30.47 -20.37
CA SER A 658 13.33 31.70 -21.18
C SER A 658 11.87 32.17 -21.32
N GLY A 659 10.89 31.34 -20.98
CA GLY A 659 9.45 31.61 -21.12
C GLY A 659 8.67 31.71 -19.79
N THR A 660 7.34 31.76 -19.87
CA THR A 660 6.43 31.85 -18.71
C THR A 660 6.03 30.50 -18.12
N GLU A 661 6.42 29.38 -18.75
CA GLU A 661 6.05 28.02 -18.37
C GLU A 661 7.02 27.38 -17.35
N MET A 662 7.57 28.19 -16.46
CA MET A 662 8.55 27.75 -15.46
C MET A 662 8.00 26.69 -14.49
N GLU A 663 6.70 26.70 -14.25
CA GLU A 663 6.05 25.87 -13.23
C GLU A 663 6.03 24.39 -13.59
N VAL A 664 6.29 24.02 -14.85
CA VAL A 664 6.28 22.62 -15.31
C VAL A 664 7.67 21.99 -15.43
N VAL A 665 8.74 22.65 -14.98
CA VAL A 665 10.09 22.04 -14.93
C VAL A 665 10.48 21.75 -13.49
N ASP A 666 10.65 20.47 -13.16
CA ASP A 666 11.10 20.01 -11.85
C ASP A 666 12.56 19.53 -11.90
N VAL A 667 13.37 20.01 -10.94
CA VAL A 667 14.77 19.61 -10.84
C VAL A 667 15.17 19.30 -9.41
N ALA A 668 15.80 18.14 -9.23
CA ALA A 668 16.36 17.71 -7.95
C ALA A 668 17.79 17.17 -8.11
N SER A 669 18.58 17.26 -7.05
CA SER A 669 19.92 16.65 -7.01
C SER A 669 20.23 15.85 -5.76
N TRP A 670 21.22 14.97 -5.91
CA TRP A 670 21.82 14.17 -4.86
C TRP A 670 23.33 14.23 -4.96
N VAL A 671 24.02 14.25 -3.82
CA VAL A 671 25.49 14.23 -3.78
C VAL A 671 26.00 12.98 -3.05
N VAL A 672 26.98 12.31 -3.66
CA VAL A 672 27.70 11.15 -3.10
C VAL A 672 29.17 11.25 -3.51
N GLY A 673 30.09 11.28 -2.53
CA GLY A 673 31.53 11.11 -2.77
C GLY A 673 32.09 11.97 -3.90
N GLY A 674 31.84 13.29 -3.87
CA GLY A 674 32.35 14.21 -4.89
C GLY A 674 31.58 14.24 -6.22
N ARG A 675 30.54 13.42 -6.37
CA ARG A 675 29.69 13.36 -7.56
C ARG A 675 28.29 13.88 -7.25
N MET A 676 27.63 14.45 -8.24
CA MET A 676 26.25 14.92 -8.17
C MET A 676 25.39 14.27 -9.24
N LEU A 677 24.28 13.65 -8.83
CA LEU A 677 23.20 13.28 -9.74
C LEU A 677 22.21 14.45 -9.82
N VAL A 678 21.85 14.87 -11.03
CA VAL A 678 20.80 15.85 -11.31
C VAL A 678 19.69 15.17 -12.11
N SER A 679 18.47 15.23 -11.59
CA SER A 679 17.24 14.79 -12.25
C SER A 679 16.49 16.00 -12.76
N VAL A 680 16.23 16.05 -14.07
CA VAL A 680 15.45 17.10 -14.72
C VAL A 680 14.21 16.49 -15.34
N VAL A 681 13.05 17.09 -15.07
CA VAL A 681 11.75 16.63 -15.56
C VAL A 681 10.98 17.80 -16.16
N ASN A 682 10.60 17.71 -17.43
CA ASN A 682 9.51 18.52 -17.97
C ASN A 682 8.19 17.77 -17.71
N GLY A 683 7.40 18.24 -16.76
CA GLY A 683 6.07 17.70 -16.46
C GLY A 683 4.96 18.28 -17.35
N GLY A 684 5.30 19.10 -18.34
CA GLY A 684 4.38 19.71 -19.28
C GLY A 684 4.22 18.92 -20.59
N TYR A 685 3.14 19.21 -21.30
CA TYR A 685 2.82 18.64 -22.63
C TYR A 685 3.28 19.53 -23.79
N VAL A 686 4.19 20.45 -23.51
CA VAL A 686 4.77 21.40 -24.46
C VAL A 686 6.28 21.50 -24.24
N ASP A 687 7.00 21.86 -25.29
CA ASP A 687 8.45 22.02 -25.24
C ASP A 687 8.82 23.32 -24.52
N ILE A 688 9.88 23.28 -23.71
CA ILE A 688 10.37 24.43 -22.94
C ILE A 688 11.69 24.93 -23.52
N GLU A 689 11.74 26.21 -23.87
CA GLU A 689 12.94 26.85 -24.43
C GLU A 689 13.90 27.38 -23.35
N GLY A 690 15.20 27.20 -23.61
CA GLY A 690 16.30 27.77 -22.85
C GLY A 690 16.26 27.42 -21.37
N VAL A 691 16.31 26.13 -21.05
CA VAL A 691 16.33 25.64 -19.66
C VAL A 691 17.77 25.65 -19.15
N GLU A 692 17.98 26.32 -18.03
CA GLU A 692 19.24 26.37 -17.31
C GLU A 692 19.06 25.96 -15.85
N VAL A 693 19.97 25.14 -15.34
CA VAL A 693 20.00 24.67 -13.95
C VAL A 693 21.33 25.09 -13.34
N LEU A 694 21.27 25.76 -12.20
CA LEU A 694 22.47 26.09 -11.44
C LEU A 694 22.98 24.84 -10.73
N VAL A 695 24.20 24.39 -11.05
CA VAL A 695 24.87 23.21 -10.49
C VAL A 695 26.20 23.60 -9.85
N PRO A 696 26.18 24.12 -8.60
CA PRO A 696 27.38 24.65 -7.95
C PRO A 696 28.50 23.62 -7.84
N ASN A 697 29.74 24.06 -8.02
CA ASN A 697 30.97 23.26 -8.01
C ASN A 697 31.07 22.18 -9.10
N ALA A 698 30.10 22.03 -10.00
CA ALA A 698 30.20 21.08 -11.10
C ALA A 698 31.35 21.45 -12.05
N THR A 699 32.02 20.43 -12.58
CA THR A 699 33.20 20.59 -13.46
C THR A 699 33.02 19.97 -14.82
N VAL A 700 32.46 18.77 -14.87
CA VAL A 700 32.23 18.02 -16.11
C VAL A 700 30.96 17.19 -15.97
N ILE A 701 30.27 17.00 -17.09
CA ILE A 701 29.22 15.98 -17.22
C ILE A 701 29.95 14.65 -17.38
N GLU A 702 29.94 13.84 -16.33
CA GLU A 702 30.56 12.52 -16.34
C GLU A 702 29.76 11.57 -17.22
N SER A 703 28.43 11.55 -17.05
CA SER A 703 27.53 10.72 -17.84
C SER A 703 26.08 11.22 -17.82
N THR A 704 25.26 10.67 -18.71
CA THR A 704 23.80 10.89 -18.74
C THR A 704 23.13 9.52 -18.79
N PRO A 705 22.99 8.84 -17.63
CA PRO A 705 22.44 7.48 -17.58
C PRO A 705 20.98 7.39 -18.06
N TRP A 706 20.23 8.49 -18.09
CA TRP A 706 18.84 8.51 -18.54
C TRP A 706 18.50 9.76 -19.35
N GLY A 707 17.61 9.59 -20.33
CA GLY A 707 17.10 10.65 -21.19
C GLY A 707 17.80 10.72 -22.54
N SER A 708 17.10 11.25 -23.54
CA SER A 708 17.65 11.49 -24.89
C SER A 708 18.15 12.93 -25.09
N VAL A 709 17.87 13.80 -24.12
CA VAL A 709 18.23 15.23 -24.16
C VAL A 709 19.72 15.39 -23.94
N ARG A 710 20.37 16.18 -24.81
CA ARG A 710 21.81 16.46 -24.71
C ARG A 710 22.02 17.75 -23.93
N TRP A 711 22.57 17.60 -22.74
CA TRP A 711 22.88 18.72 -21.84
C TRP A 711 24.30 19.23 -22.06
N SER A 712 24.48 20.53 -21.86
CA SER A 712 25.78 21.20 -21.88
C SER A 712 26.08 21.79 -20.50
N LEU A 713 27.36 21.79 -20.11
CA LEU A 713 27.82 22.40 -18.85
C LEU A 713 28.81 23.51 -19.17
N GLU A 714 28.43 24.74 -18.87
CA GLU A 714 29.28 25.92 -19.01
C GLU A 714 29.43 26.61 -17.65
N GLY A 715 30.64 26.57 -17.09
CA GLY A 715 30.85 26.99 -15.71
C GLY A 715 30.04 26.12 -14.73
N GLU A 716 29.17 26.74 -13.94
CA GLU A 716 28.27 26.05 -13.00
C GLU A 716 26.82 26.01 -13.51
N ARG A 717 26.62 26.10 -14.83
CA ARG A 717 25.30 26.08 -15.46
C ARG A 717 25.15 24.89 -16.38
N LEU A 718 24.21 24.02 -16.04
CA LEU A 718 23.76 22.92 -16.87
C LEU A 718 22.60 23.41 -17.73
N SER A 719 22.72 23.38 -19.06
CA SER A 719 21.73 23.99 -19.95
C SER A 719 21.37 23.14 -21.15
N VAL A 720 20.15 23.37 -21.65
CA VAL A 720 19.65 22.84 -22.92
C VAL A 720 18.83 23.92 -23.67
N PRO A 721 19.02 24.10 -24.99
CA PRO A 721 18.25 25.07 -25.76
C PRO A 721 16.75 24.78 -25.83
N LEU A 722 16.38 23.50 -25.84
CA LEU A 722 14.99 23.04 -25.93
C LEU A 722 14.85 21.75 -25.11
N LEU A 723 13.94 21.74 -24.15
CA LEU A 723 13.56 20.58 -23.36
C LEU A 723 12.18 20.09 -23.85
N PRO A 724 12.09 18.97 -24.59
CA PRO A 724 10.83 18.52 -25.16
C PRO A 724 9.75 18.24 -24.12
N ALA A 725 8.48 18.28 -24.55
CA ALA A 725 7.32 17.85 -23.75
C ALA A 725 7.57 16.47 -23.11
N LEU A 726 7.24 16.34 -21.83
CA LEU A 726 7.42 15.11 -21.04
C LEU A 726 8.85 14.55 -21.01
N ALA A 727 9.86 15.33 -21.42
CA ALA A 727 11.25 14.88 -21.39
C ALA A 727 11.76 14.76 -19.96
N THR A 728 12.55 13.71 -19.74
CA THR A 728 13.22 13.47 -18.46
C THR A 728 14.70 13.19 -18.68
N SER A 729 15.55 13.52 -17.71
CA SER A 729 16.99 13.28 -17.78
C SER A 729 17.56 13.00 -16.39
N LEU A 730 18.50 12.05 -16.32
CA LEU A 730 19.37 11.85 -15.16
C LEU A 730 20.80 12.07 -15.62
N ILE A 731 21.51 12.98 -14.97
CA ILE A 731 22.82 13.47 -15.39
C ILE A 731 23.75 13.39 -14.20
N ILE A 732 24.91 12.77 -14.37
CA ILE A 732 25.94 12.68 -13.33
C ILE A 732 27.05 13.68 -13.63
N LEU A 733 27.39 14.48 -12.64
CA LEU A 733 28.39 15.54 -12.69
C LEU A 733 29.50 15.26 -11.67
N ASP A 734 30.75 15.54 -12.06
CA ASP A 734 31.87 15.60 -11.11
C ASP A 734 31.95 16.98 -10.45
N LEU A 735 32.19 17.03 -9.15
CA LEU A 735 32.33 18.27 -8.38
C LEU A 735 33.80 18.59 -8.05
N ARG A 736 34.14 19.88 -7.97
CA ARG A 736 35.46 20.34 -7.50
C ARG A 736 35.70 19.91 -6.05
N GLY A 737 36.85 19.30 -5.80
CA GLY A 737 37.28 18.93 -4.45
C GLY A 737 36.57 17.70 -3.88
N GLY A 738 35.98 16.88 -4.76
CA GLY A 738 35.40 15.57 -4.45
C GLY A 738 36.38 14.53 -3.95
#